data_AF-A0A5C6F827-F1
#
_entry.id   AF-A0A5C6F827-F1
#
_cell.length_a   1.000
_cell.length_b   1.000
_cell.length_c   1.000
_cell.angle_alpha   90.00
_cell.angle_beta   90.00
_cell.angle_gamma   90.00
#
_symmetry.space_group_name_H-M   'P 1'
#
loop_
_entity.id
_entity.type
_entity.pdbx_description
1 polymer ?
#
loop_
_entity_poly.entity_id
_entity_poly.type
_entity_poly.pdbx_seq_one_letter_code
_entity_poly.pdbx_strand_id
1 'polypeptide(L)'
;MLTGFGEVGGEDIVTALANLRSTDLEIQMPTGDDVVTSIELREHRYVFNRRTLVDAYQAVGARSEKWDDAAVEFLDDMAKYFSRTGGNFCSAKLANKGEKVIELGCEDPLVRYCRAVMMSDGDASDSDRGKAMQMIEDVYPLIVVRRYPAIRCFAAADRLRKFYEAKDGESQRAKKYFDECWRHSLQMIVQDDSSNPESLPIVDSALKFFHAMPLKLRGNYFFTAKKLEKESPWLVNVIGGELHLDKAWAERGGGWGYNVSDSDWEGFAEHLKRAENCFKRAWEICPERPHAATGMITVSMGASENPRQAMQVWFQRAIDAQLDYSFAYHRMFNGLRPRWHGSHEQMLQLGRLAASTQRYDTDVPYMLCESLWRILHDFQNDEGDGFLRENEVFDEVESVCRKYIDHYQQQECESPWWQTVLTGFAFLDQRYELAKDQINELDGELNEEALSRFPLSSDAVISKVFRSVGPQHDAIAAIDAAMKKAEYGNAMVLIESLLKGEGLRPQVIGSLRSDLQAAKWLTQFATGEEVSLLPEKDLAGWLILSGKWISRPTGALRGESGESNRNGLMTTCQADFGQRWVLTGEIARGGGRASHGTAGVYLYEGRDRKYSFVYNHASQWMSYGAIGELSTNERRFVPKSIVVPFEIRFEQGEINVWMDYRELVKKYKLTDYDPQAALSIALGTVIEHDGTVLTYRNLKVKRLPEND
;
A
#
# COMPACT_ATOMS: atom_id res chain seq x y z
N MET A 1 28.35 19.83 -16.06
CA MET A 1 28.33 19.93 -17.54
C MET A 1 27.42 21.08 -17.96
N LEU A 2 27.96 22.29 -18.04
CA LEU A 2 27.31 23.47 -18.62
C LEU A 2 28.28 24.08 -19.62
N THR A 3 27.98 23.95 -20.91
CA THR A 3 28.36 24.81 -22.06
C THR A 3 28.33 23.97 -23.33
N GLY A 4 27.39 24.26 -24.24
CA GLY A 4 27.35 23.61 -25.55
C GLY A 4 26.01 23.66 -26.26
N PHE A 5 25.42 24.84 -26.44
CA PHE A 5 24.40 25.03 -27.48
C PHE A 5 24.93 26.07 -28.47
N GLY A 6 25.45 25.57 -29.60
CA GLY A 6 25.65 26.36 -30.82
C GLY A 6 24.31 26.61 -31.51
N GLU A 7 24.26 27.69 -32.29
CA GLU A 7 23.08 28.21 -32.97
C GLU A 7 22.35 27.15 -33.80
N VAL A 8 21.13 26.80 -33.40
CA VAL A 8 20.18 26.01 -34.19
C VAL A 8 19.08 26.96 -34.68
N GLY A 9 18.73 26.87 -35.97
CA GLY A 9 17.81 27.80 -36.65
C GLY A 9 16.40 27.84 -36.04
N GLY A 10 15.72 28.98 -36.19
CA GLY A 10 14.45 29.28 -35.52
C GLY A 10 13.27 28.35 -35.83
N GLU A 11 13.29 27.56 -36.92
CA GLU A 11 12.28 26.53 -37.20
C GLU A 11 12.43 25.26 -36.34
N ASP A 12 13.67 24.89 -35.99
CA ASP A 12 13.95 23.74 -35.13
C ASP A 12 13.59 24.03 -33.66
N ILE A 13 13.75 25.28 -33.22
CA ILE A 13 13.37 25.71 -31.85
C ILE A 13 11.85 25.71 -31.69
N VAL A 14 11.09 26.13 -32.70
CA VAL A 14 9.61 26.12 -32.64
C VAL A 14 9.06 24.69 -32.64
N THR A 15 9.66 23.79 -33.42
CA THR A 15 9.29 22.37 -33.44
C THR A 15 9.71 21.64 -32.15
N ALA A 16 10.90 21.94 -31.61
CA ALA A 16 11.34 21.42 -30.32
C ALA A 16 10.48 21.95 -29.15
N LEU A 17 10.08 23.23 -29.18
CA LEU A 17 9.16 23.81 -28.20
C LEU A 17 7.73 23.31 -28.36
N ALA A 18 7.28 22.97 -29.57
CA ALA A 18 5.99 22.32 -29.81
C ALA A 18 5.97 20.87 -29.28
N ASN A 19 7.05 20.11 -29.47
CA ASN A 19 7.20 18.77 -28.90
C ASN A 19 7.35 18.78 -27.36
N LEU A 20 7.96 19.83 -26.79
CA LEU A 20 7.98 20.07 -25.34
C LEU A 20 6.61 20.48 -24.79
N ARG A 21 5.70 20.99 -25.63
CA ARG A 21 4.32 21.37 -25.29
C ARG A 21 3.28 20.31 -25.64
N SER A 22 3.64 19.25 -26.36
CA SER A 22 2.74 18.12 -26.58
C SER A 22 2.47 17.45 -25.25
N THR A 23 1.22 17.56 -24.79
CA THR A 23 0.70 16.85 -23.62
C THR A 23 0.42 15.39 -23.94
N ASP A 24 0.37 15.01 -25.21
CA ASP A 24 -0.10 13.70 -25.62
C ASP A 24 0.99 12.61 -25.57
N LEU A 25 0.60 11.44 -25.09
CA LEU A 25 1.38 10.22 -25.14
C LEU A 25 1.26 9.55 -26.52
N GLU A 26 2.40 9.25 -27.14
CA GLU A 26 2.51 8.51 -28.39
C GLU A 26 2.61 6.99 -28.11
N ILE A 27 1.60 6.45 -27.42
CA ILE A 27 1.50 5.03 -27.08
C ILE A 27 0.38 4.39 -27.87
N GLN A 28 0.64 3.21 -28.45
CA GLN A 28 -0.35 2.41 -29.15
C GLN A 28 -0.63 1.15 -28.34
N MET A 29 -1.77 1.09 -27.67
CA MET A 29 -2.11 -0.11 -26.90
C MET A 29 -2.42 -1.27 -27.86
N PRO A 30 -1.78 -2.45 -27.69
CA PRO A 30 -2.13 -3.61 -28.48
C PRO A 30 -3.51 -4.13 -28.05
N THR A 31 -4.44 -4.27 -28.99
CA THR A 31 -5.84 -4.65 -28.74
C THR A 31 -6.28 -5.95 -29.40
N GLY A 32 -5.41 -6.57 -30.21
CA GLY A 32 -5.70 -7.84 -30.90
C GLY A 32 -5.85 -9.03 -29.94
N ASP A 33 -6.56 -10.06 -30.38
CA ASP A 33 -6.72 -11.32 -29.64
C ASP A 33 -5.44 -12.16 -29.60
N ASP A 34 -4.47 -11.85 -30.46
CA ASP A 34 -3.15 -12.51 -30.58
C ASP A 34 -2.09 -11.94 -29.62
N VAL A 35 -2.47 -10.97 -28.80
CA VAL A 35 -1.57 -10.28 -27.88
C VAL A 35 -1.36 -11.11 -26.62
N VAL A 36 -0.09 -11.33 -26.27
CA VAL A 36 0.29 -12.13 -25.09
C VAL A 36 -0.22 -11.50 -23.80
N THR A 37 -0.91 -12.32 -23.00
CA THR A 37 -1.45 -11.94 -21.69
C THR A 37 -1.04 -12.92 -20.59
N SER A 38 -1.27 -12.54 -19.33
CA SER A 38 -1.09 -13.42 -18.19
C SER A 38 -1.96 -14.67 -18.29
N ILE A 39 -3.14 -14.61 -18.92
CA ILE A 39 -4.01 -15.80 -19.11
C ILE A 39 -3.28 -16.85 -19.96
N GLU A 40 -2.73 -16.45 -21.10
CA GLU A 40 -1.97 -17.37 -21.96
C GLU A 40 -0.73 -17.93 -21.25
N LEU A 41 -0.02 -17.08 -20.52
CA LEU A 41 1.15 -17.50 -19.75
C LEU A 41 0.80 -18.45 -18.59
N ARG A 42 -0.45 -18.49 -18.09
CA ARG A 42 -0.86 -19.47 -17.07
C ARG A 42 -0.79 -20.89 -17.59
N GLU A 43 -1.10 -21.14 -18.86
CA GLU A 43 -0.96 -22.47 -19.46
C GLU A 43 0.51 -22.93 -19.52
N HIS A 44 1.42 -22.05 -19.95
CA HIS A 44 2.86 -22.34 -19.91
C HIS A 44 3.36 -22.61 -18.48
N ARG A 45 2.84 -21.86 -17.50
CA ARG A 45 3.12 -22.12 -16.08
C ARG A 45 2.59 -23.47 -15.62
N TYR A 46 1.41 -23.89 -16.09
CA TYR A 46 0.86 -25.22 -15.79
C TYR A 46 1.74 -26.33 -16.35
N VAL A 47 2.15 -26.24 -17.61
CA VAL A 47 3.07 -27.22 -18.21
C VAL A 47 4.38 -27.31 -17.42
N PHE A 48 4.97 -26.16 -17.08
CA PHE A 48 6.17 -26.12 -16.24
C PHE A 48 5.95 -26.75 -14.86
N ASN A 49 4.85 -26.41 -14.20
CA ASN A 49 4.56 -26.90 -12.85
C ASN A 49 4.29 -28.40 -12.87
N ARG A 50 3.56 -28.90 -13.86
CA ARG A 50 3.29 -30.32 -14.04
C ARG A 50 4.59 -31.10 -14.27
N ARG A 51 5.49 -30.61 -15.12
CA ARG A 51 6.82 -31.19 -15.33
C ARG A 51 7.64 -31.27 -14.04
N THR A 52 7.62 -30.20 -13.26
CA THR A 52 8.43 -30.10 -12.03
C THR A 52 7.75 -30.69 -10.79
N LEU A 53 6.54 -31.21 -10.91
CA LEU A 53 5.81 -31.92 -9.84
C LEU A 53 5.53 -33.37 -10.22
N VAL A 54 4.66 -33.59 -11.20
CA VAL A 54 4.17 -34.90 -11.61
C VAL A 54 5.30 -35.70 -12.27
N ASP A 55 5.91 -35.15 -13.32
CA ASP A 55 6.95 -35.88 -14.07
C ASP A 55 8.20 -36.09 -13.18
N ALA A 56 8.52 -35.11 -12.34
CA ALA A 56 9.57 -35.24 -11.34
C ALA A 56 9.27 -36.33 -10.30
N TYR A 57 8.04 -36.40 -9.79
CA TYR A 57 7.61 -37.47 -8.87
C TYR A 57 7.68 -38.85 -9.53
N GLN A 58 7.26 -38.96 -10.78
CA GLN A 58 7.39 -40.19 -11.56
C GLN A 58 8.86 -40.60 -11.75
N ALA A 59 9.75 -39.63 -11.93
CA ALA A 59 11.17 -39.89 -12.18
C ALA A 59 11.99 -40.23 -10.92
N VAL A 60 11.78 -39.53 -9.80
CA VAL A 60 12.64 -39.63 -8.59
C VAL A 60 11.89 -39.84 -7.27
N GLY A 61 10.56 -39.87 -7.31
CA GLY A 61 9.71 -39.98 -6.13
C GLY A 61 9.72 -41.35 -5.46
N ALA A 62 9.17 -41.41 -4.25
CA ALA A 62 8.83 -42.67 -3.60
C ALA A 62 7.53 -43.24 -4.20
N ARG A 63 7.70 -44.31 -5.00
CA ARG A 63 6.63 -44.92 -5.79
C ARG A 63 6.05 -46.15 -5.12
N SER A 64 4.73 -46.32 -5.20
CA SER A 64 4.00 -47.54 -4.84
C SER A 64 2.63 -47.57 -5.51
N GLU A 65 2.24 -48.74 -6.01
CA GLU A 65 0.89 -48.99 -6.53
C GLU A 65 -0.23 -48.63 -5.54
N LYS A 66 0.06 -48.56 -4.23
CA LYS A 66 -0.92 -48.19 -3.19
C LYS A 66 -1.37 -46.72 -3.26
N TRP A 67 -0.51 -45.81 -3.71
CA TRP A 67 -0.80 -44.37 -3.66
C TRP A 67 -0.41 -43.61 -4.94
N ASP A 68 0.28 -44.24 -5.90
CA ASP A 68 0.83 -43.56 -7.08
C ASP A 68 -0.22 -42.77 -7.87
N ASP A 69 -1.39 -43.36 -8.12
CA ASP A 69 -2.46 -42.71 -8.89
C ASP A 69 -3.00 -41.48 -8.13
N ALA A 70 -3.28 -41.64 -6.83
CA ALA A 70 -3.76 -40.56 -5.98
C ALA A 70 -2.70 -39.45 -5.81
N ALA A 71 -1.42 -39.81 -5.74
CA ALA A 71 -0.30 -38.87 -5.66
C ALA A 71 -0.13 -38.07 -6.96
N VAL A 72 -0.22 -38.73 -8.12
CA VAL A 72 -0.19 -38.06 -9.43
C VAL A 72 -1.36 -37.09 -9.58
N GLU A 73 -2.57 -37.53 -9.22
CA GLU A 73 -3.77 -36.70 -9.29
C GLU A 73 -3.70 -35.49 -8.34
N PHE A 74 -3.15 -35.67 -7.14
CA PHE A 74 -2.92 -34.57 -6.21
C PHE A 74 -1.85 -33.59 -6.71
N LEU A 75 -0.72 -34.08 -7.21
CA LEU A 75 0.37 -33.24 -7.71
C LEU A 75 -0.01 -32.48 -8.99
N ASP A 76 -0.89 -33.03 -9.83
CA ASP A 76 -1.46 -32.33 -10.98
C ASP A 76 -2.38 -31.17 -10.54
N ASP A 77 -3.23 -31.39 -9.53
CA ASP A 77 -4.03 -30.32 -8.94
C ASP A 77 -3.16 -29.23 -8.28
N MET A 78 -2.04 -29.63 -7.67
CA MET A 78 -1.04 -28.68 -7.16
C MET A 78 -0.37 -27.89 -8.29
N ALA A 79 -0.15 -28.51 -9.45
CA ALA A 79 0.38 -27.82 -10.62
C ALA A 79 -0.61 -26.78 -11.15
N LYS A 80 -1.90 -27.11 -11.21
CA LYS A 80 -3.00 -26.19 -11.54
C LYS A 80 -3.07 -25.02 -10.55
N TYR A 81 -3.03 -25.32 -9.24
CA TYR A 81 -3.00 -24.31 -8.17
C TYR A 81 -1.83 -23.33 -8.32
N PHE A 82 -0.59 -23.83 -8.46
CA PHE A 82 0.59 -22.97 -8.60
C PHE A 82 0.62 -22.17 -9.90
N SER A 83 -0.20 -22.55 -10.89
CA SER A 83 -0.30 -21.86 -12.17
C SER A 83 -1.50 -20.93 -12.26
N ARG A 84 -2.41 -20.98 -11.27
CA ARG A 84 -3.72 -20.31 -11.30
C ARG A 84 -4.54 -20.72 -12.54
N THR A 85 -4.44 -21.98 -12.94
CA THR A 85 -5.15 -22.57 -14.09
C THR A 85 -6.18 -23.57 -13.60
N GLY A 86 -7.39 -23.58 -14.17
CA GLY A 86 -8.41 -24.61 -13.83
C GLY A 86 -9.36 -24.25 -12.69
N GLY A 87 -9.49 -22.96 -12.35
CA GLY A 87 -10.50 -22.44 -11.41
C GLY A 87 -9.97 -22.09 -10.01
N ASN A 88 -10.87 -21.61 -9.14
CA ASN A 88 -10.57 -21.27 -7.75
C ASN A 88 -10.42 -22.53 -6.89
N PHE A 89 -9.18 -22.97 -6.68
CA PHE A 89 -8.88 -24.08 -5.77
C PHE A 89 -8.90 -23.59 -4.32
N CYS A 90 -9.82 -24.12 -3.53
CA CYS A 90 -9.81 -23.95 -2.08
C CYS A 90 -8.60 -24.70 -1.47
N SER A 91 -7.70 -23.98 -0.81
CA SER A 91 -6.50 -24.55 -0.18
C SER A 91 -6.85 -25.68 0.79
N ALA A 92 -7.94 -25.55 1.57
CA ALA A 92 -8.41 -26.58 2.48
C ALA A 92 -8.84 -27.88 1.76
N LYS A 93 -9.47 -27.78 0.59
CA LYS A 93 -9.83 -28.97 -0.20
C LYS A 93 -8.58 -29.70 -0.71
N LEU A 94 -7.59 -28.96 -1.20
CA LEU A 94 -6.33 -29.54 -1.65
C LEU A 94 -5.50 -30.12 -0.49
N ALA A 95 -5.50 -29.47 0.68
CA ALA A 95 -4.88 -30.02 1.88
C ALA A 95 -5.48 -31.37 2.28
N ASN A 96 -6.81 -31.49 2.25
CA ASN A 96 -7.52 -32.75 2.51
C ASN A 96 -7.23 -33.83 1.45
N LYS A 97 -7.10 -33.45 0.17
CA LYS A 97 -6.69 -34.39 -0.88
C LYS A 97 -5.29 -34.92 -0.61
N GLY A 98 -4.35 -34.05 -0.26
CA GLY A 98 -3.00 -34.43 0.13
C GLY A 98 -2.95 -35.33 1.37
N GLU A 99 -3.79 -35.08 2.38
CA GLU A 99 -3.92 -35.95 3.56
C GLU A 99 -4.33 -37.37 3.19
N LYS A 100 -5.35 -37.53 2.33
CA LYS A 100 -5.79 -38.85 1.88
C LYS A 100 -4.68 -39.64 1.17
N VAL A 101 -3.81 -38.96 0.42
CA VAL A 101 -2.65 -39.61 -0.20
C VAL A 101 -1.66 -40.09 0.87
N ILE A 102 -1.45 -39.32 1.93
CA ILE A 102 -0.58 -39.71 3.06
C ILE A 102 -1.19 -40.88 3.85
N GLU A 103 -2.50 -40.90 4.07
CA GLU A 103 -3.22 -41.99 4.75
C GLU A 103 -3.08 -43.35 4.02
N LEU A 104 -2.84 -43.34 2.71
CA LEU A 104 -2.50 -44.54 1.92
C LEU A 104 -1.07 -45.07 2.20
N GLY A 105 -0.30 -44.39 3.05
CA GLY A 105 1.09 -44.71 3.38
C GLY A 105 2.12 -43.99 2.51
N CYS A 106 1.75 -42.90 1.83
CA CYS A 106 2.68 -42.15 0.99
C CYS A 106 3.77 -41.46 1.84
N GLU A 107 5.02 -41.91 1.63
CA GLU A 107 6.23 -41.37 2.25
C GLU A 107 6.98 -40.39 1.32
N ASP A 108 6.42 -40.04 0.16
CA ASP A 108 7.10 -39.14 -0.77
C ASP A 108 7.20 -37.70 -0.21
N PRO A 109 8.42 -37.12 -0.16
CA PRO A 109 8.60 -35.81 0.45
C PRO A 109 7.98 -34.66 -0.36
N LEU A 110 7.80 -34.80 -1.68
CA LEU A 110 7.17 -33.77 -2.50
C LEU A 110 5.65 -33.73 -2.25
N VAL A 111 5.01 -34.89 -2.12
CA VAL A 111 3.58 -34.98 -1.74
C VAL A 111 3.34 -34.32 -0.37
N ARG A 112 4.17 -34.68 0.62
CA ARG A 112 4.09 -34.09 1.97
C ARG A 112 4.35 -32.59 1.98
N TYR A 113 5.33 -32.13 1.21
CA TYR A 113 5.58 -30.70 1.01
C TYR A 113 4.36 -29.98 0.44
N CYS A 114 3.77 -30.49 -0.64
CA CYS A 114 2.62 -29.84 -1.28
C CYS A 114 1.42 -29.74 -0.35
N ARG A 115 1.15 -30.79 0.44
CA ARG A 115 0.13 -30.74 1.51
C ARG A 115 0.45 -29.67 2.53
N ALA A 116 1.68 -29.62 3.03
CA ALA A 116 2.08 -28.61 4.02
C ALA A 116 1.90 -27.18 3.49
N VAL A 117 2.21 -26.95 2.20
CA VAL A 117 1.94 -25.66 1.56
C VAL A 117 0.46 -25.30 1.63
N MET A 118 -0.44 -26.24 1.31
CA MET A 118 -1.89 -26.01 1.36
C MET A 118 -2.43 -25.78 2.77
N MET A 119 -1.77 -26.32 3.81
CA MET A 119 -2.09 -26.00 5.20
C MET A 119 -1.65 -24.60 5.63
N SER A 120 -0.66 -24.02 4.96
CA SER A 120 -0.12 -22.70 5.32
C SER A 120 -0.68 -21.53 4.50
N ASP A 121 -1.20 -21.81 3.30
CA ASP A 121 -1.74 -20.80 2.39
C ASP A 121 -3.21 -20.45 2.77
N GLY A 122 -3.62 -19.19 2.57
CA GLY A 122 -4.97 -18.68 2.90
C GLY A 122 -5.11 -18.27 4.37
N ASP A 123 -6.31 -18.41 4.94
CA ASP A 123 -6.67 -17.97 6.30
C ASP A 123 -6.18 -18.91 7.43
N ALA A 124 -5.05 -19.59 7.20
CA ALA A 124 -4.47 -20.51 8.17
C ALA A 124 -4.10 -19.81 9.48
N SER A 125 -4.40 -20.44 10.63
CA SER A 125 -3.99 -19.94 11.95
C SER A 125 -2.47 -19.98 12.11
N ASP A 126 -1.90 -19.15 12.99
CA ASP A 126 -0.45 -19.18 13.26
C ASP A 126 0.04 -20.54 13.78
N SER A 127 -0.82 -21.27 14.50
CA SER A 127 -0.53 -22.64 14.94
C SER A 127 -0.40 -23.58 13.74
N ASP A 128 -1.32 -23.49 12.78
CA ASP A 128 -1.33 -24.36 11.60
C ASP A 128 -0.19 -24.03 10.65
N ARG A 129 0.11 -22.74 10.46
CA ARG A 129 1.33 -22.29 9.76
C ARG A 129 2.59 -22.85 10.42
N GLY A 130 2.67 -22.83 11.76
CA GLY A 130 3.79 -23.41 12.49
C GLY A 130 3.99 -24.90 12.25
N LYS A 131 2.90 -25.68 12.29
CA LYS A 131 2.93 -27.13 11.99
C LYS A 131 3.32 -27.41 10.54
N ALA A 132 2.77 -26.64 9.61
CA ALA A 132 3.09 -26.75 8.19
C ALA A 132 4.57 -26.49 7.92
N MET A 133 5.16 -25.45 8.52
CA MET A 133 6.59 -25.14 8.35
C MET A 133 7.48 -26.21 8.96
N GLN A 134 7.12 -26.80 10.11
CA GLN A 134 7.85 -27.95 10.65
C GLN A 134 7.85 -29.13 9.67
N MET A 135 6.68 -29.43 9.07
CA MET A 135 6.58 -30.48 8.06
C MET A 135 7.45 -30.19 6.83
N ILE A 136 7.47 -28.95 6.33
CA ILE A 136 8.33 -28.53 5.21
C ILE A 136 9.81 -28.70 5.59
N GLU A 137 10.20 -28.33 6.80
CA GLU A 137 11.58 -28.48 7.30
C GLU A 137 11.99 -29.95 7.40
N ASP A 138 11.11 -30.82 7.88
CA ASP A 138 11.39 -32.26 8.04
C ASP A 138 11.60 -32.94 6.67
N VAL A 139 10.83 -32.55 5.65
CA VAL A 139 10.92 -33.16 4.31
C VAL A 139 11.95 -32.49 3.41
N TYR A 140 12.39 -31.26 3.71
CA TYR A 140 13.32 -30.50 2.87
C TYR A 140 14.61 -31.28 2.52
N PRO A 141 15.33 -31.90 3.47
CA PRO A 141 16.54 -32.67 3.13
C PRO A 141 16.25 -33.84 2.18
N LEU A 142 15.07 -34.46 2.30
CA LEU A 142 14.66 -35.58 1.46
C LEU A 142 14.36 -35.12 0.02
N ILE A 143 13.75 -33.93 -0.15
CA ILE A 143 13.55 -33.31 -1.47
C ILE A 143 14.90 -33.10 -2.17
N VAL A 144 15.88 -32.55 -1.44
CA VAL A 144 17.22 -32.26 -1.96
C VAL A 144 17.98 -33.54 -2.31
N VAL A 145 18.02 -34.53 -1.42
CA VAL A 145 18.75 -35.80 -1.63
C VAL A 145 18.16 -36.61 -2.78
N ARG A 146 16.83 -36.61 -2.93
CA ARG A 146 16.15 -37.25 -4.08
C ARG A 146 16.34 -36.50 -5.40
N ARG A 147 16.95 -35.31 -5.38
CA ARG A 147 17.22 -34.49 -6.56
C ARG A 147 15.95 -34.05 -7.30
N TYR A 148 14.92 -33.69 -6.53
CA TYR A 148 13.80 -32.94 -7.12
C TYR A 148 14.29 -31.63 -7.76
N PRO A 149 13.57 -31.08 -8.75
CA PRO A 149 13.98 -29.88 -9.47
C PRO A 149 14.37 -28.73 -8.56
N ALA A 150 15.39 -27.95 -8.95
CA ALA A 150 15.96 -26.88 -8.13
C ALA A 150 14.91 -25.87 -7.67
N ILE A 151 13.89 -25.58 -8.50
CA ILE A 151 12.80 -24.68 -8.14
C ILE A 151 11.93 -25.19 -6.98
N ARG A 152 11.76 -26.51 -6.82
CA ARG A 152 11.01 -27.10 -5.71
C ARG A 152 11.81 -27.03 -4.41
N CYS A 153 13.11 -27.27 -4.50
CA CYS A 153 14.00 -27.09 -3.36
C CYS A 153 14.08 -25.60 -2.95
N PHE A 154 14.21 -24.69 -3.92
CA PHE A 154 14.16 -23.24 -3.70
C PHE A 154 12.85 -22.81 -3.02
N ALA A 155 11.70 -23.24 -3.54
CA ALA A 155 10.40 -22.86 -2.99
C ALA A 155 10.20 -23.36 -1.54
N ALA A 156 10.69 -24.55 -1.20
CA ALA A 156 10.70 -25.05 0.17
C ALA A 156 11.62 -24.22 1.08
N ALA A 157 12.85 -23.95 0.64
CA ALA A 157 13.80 -23.12 1.38
C ALA A 157 13.29 -21.68 1.58
N ASP A 158 12.68 -21.05 0.57
CA ASP A 158 12.19 -19.67 0.64
C ASP A 158 11.02 -19.52 1.62
N ARG A 159 10.15 -20.54 1.71
CA ARG A 159 9.07 -20.58 2.72
C ARG A 159 9.63 -20.67 4.14
N LEU A 160 10.59 -21.58 4.37
CA LEU A 160 11.25 -21.73 5.67
C LEU A 160 12.04 -20.46 6.05
N ARG A 161 12.75 -19.87 5.09
CA ARG A 161 13.49 -18.61 5.28
C ARG A 161 12.56 -17.51 5.77
N LYS A 162 11.46 -17.23 5.06
CA LYS A 162 10.50 -16.18 5.45
C LYS A 162 9.87 -16.45 6.81
N PHE A 163 9.51 -17.70 7.09
CA PHE A 163 8.95 -18.08 8.37
C PHE A 163 9.91 -17.82 9.53
N TYR A 164 11.19 -18.16 9.37
CA TYR A 164 12.20 -17.95 10.41
C TYR A 164 12.70 -16.50 10.50
N GLU A 165 12.68 -15.73 9.41
CA GLU A 165 12.95 -14.29 9.44
C GLU A 165 11.92 -13.52 10.26
N ALA A 166 10.67 -13.98 10.27
CA ALA A 166 9.60 -13.37 11.07
C ALA A 166 9.64 -13.74 12.56
N LYS A 167 10.52 -14.66 12.99
CA LYS A 167 10.58 -15.15 14.37
C LYS A 167 11.81 -14.66 15.12
N ASP A 168 11.59 -14.14 16.33
CA ASP A 168 12.70 -13.74 17.21
C ASP A 168 13.54 -14.93 17.65
N GLY A 169 14.87 -14.73 17.65
CA GLY A 169 15.82 -15.76 18.07
C GLY A 169 16.12 -16.82 17.01
N GLU A 170 15.46 -16.81 15.85
CA GLU A 170 15.63 -17.81 14.80
C GLU A 170 16.58 -17.39 13.66
N SER A 171 17.39 -16.35 13.88
CA SER A 171 18.30 -15.78 12.87
C SER A 171 19.25 -16.81 12.24
N GLN A 172 19.66 -17.84 12.99
CA GLN A 172 20.53 -18.89 12.48
C GLN A 172 19.80 -19.82 11.49
N ARG A 173 18.53 -20.18 11.75
CA ARG A 173 17.71 -20.96 10.83
C ARG A 173 17.35 -20.13 9.59
N ALA A 174 16.98 -18.86 9.78
CA ALA A 174 16.76 -17.93 8.69
C ALA A 174 17.98 -17.86 7.76
N LYS A 175 19.19 -17.70 8.32
CA LYS A 175 20.44 -17.68 7.54
C LYS A 175 20.70 -19.00 6.81
N LYS A 176 20.50 -20.14 7.46
CA LYS A 176 20.65 -21.46 6.82
C LYS A 176 19.79 -21.54 5.55
N TYR A 177 18.50 -21.21 5.64
CA TYR A 177 17.61 -21.28 4.49
C TYR A 177 17.82 -20.17 3.47
N PHE A 178 18.37 -19.02 3.88
CA PHE A 178 18.88 -18.02 2.95
C PHE A 178 20.03 -18.56 2.08
N ASP A 179 21.00 -19.24 2.69
CA ASP A 179 22.13 -19.84 1.97
C ASP A 179 21.66 -20.96 1.00
N GLU A 180 20.63 -21.72 1.40
CA GLU A 180 19.98 -22.71 0.53
C GLU A 180 19.23 -22.05 -0.65
N CYS A 181 18.50 -20.96 -0.41
CA CYS A 181 17.86 -20.18 -1.48
C CYS A 181 18.89 -19.64 -2.47
N TRP A 182 20.03 -19.14 -1.97
CA TRP A 182 21.14 -18.69 -2.80
C TRP A 182 21.65 -19.81 -3.70
N ARG A 183 21.93 -20.99 -3.13
CA ARG A 183 22.43 -22.14 -3.89
C ARG A 183 21.43 -22.60 -4.95
N HIS A 184 20.16 -22.75 -4.57
CA HIS A 184 19.14 -23.26 -5.49
C HIS A 184 18.75 -22.26 -6.57
N SER A 185 18.72 -20.96 -6.28
CA SER A 185 18.45 -19.95 -7.30
C SER A 185 19.54 -19.93 -8.38
N LEU A 186 20.82 -20.10 -8.03
CA LEU A 186 21.90 -20.25 -9.02
C LEU A 186 21.75 -21.51 -9.87
N GLN A 187 21.29 -22.63 -9.28
CA GLN A 187 20.99 -23.85 -10.04
C GLN A 187 19.81 -23.66 -11.00
N MET A 188 18.81 -22.87 -10.60
CA MET A 188 17.67 -22.54 -11.45
C MET A 188 18.06 -21.64 -12.61
N ILE A 189 18.97 -20.67 -12.42
CA ILE A 189 19.44 -19.79 -13.51
C ILE A 189 19.94 -20.61 -14.71
N VAL A 190 20.69 -21.69 -14.47
CA VAL A 190 21.19 -22.57 -15.54
C VAL A 190 20.07 -23.33 -16.29
N GLN A 191 18.87 -23.38 -15.73
CA GLN A 191 17.69 -24.05 -16.31
C GLN A 191 16.75 -23.07 -17.04
N ASP A 192 17.04 -21.77 -17.03
CA ASP A 192 16.29 -20.80 -17.81
C ASP A 192 16.61 -20.97 -19.30
N ASP A 193 15.57 -21.15 -20.11
CA ASP A 193 15.63 -21.15 -21.56
C ASP A 193 14.83 -19.96 -22.05
N SER A 194 15.51 -18.90 -22.52
CA SER A 194 14.85 -17.68 -22.94
C SER A 194 13.91 -17.88 -24.14
N SER A 195 14.12 -18.93 -24.94
CA SER A 195 13.26 -19.27 -26.08
C SER A 195 11.98 -20.01 -25.69
N ASN A 196 11.87 -20.48 -24.45
CA ASN A 196 10.72 -21.23 -23.96
C ASN A 196 9.94 -20.41 -22.91
N PRO A 197 8.68 -20.00 -23.18
CA PRO A 197 7.86 -19.28 -22.20
C PRO A 197 7.58 -20.09 -20.92
N GLU A 198 7.71 -21.41 -20.95
CA GLU A 198 7.59 -22.26 -19.77
C GLU A 198 8.68 -22.00 -18.73
N SER A 199 9.82 -21.37 -19.07
CA SER A 199 10.87 -21.07 -18.07
C SER A 199 10.56 -19.83 -17.23
N LEU A 200 9.51 -19.05 -17.52
CA LEU A 200 9.15 -17.84 -16.77
C LEU A 200 9.05 -18.03 -15.24
N PRO A 201 8.53 -19.15 -14.69
CA PRO A 201 8.56 -19.40 -13.24
C PRO A 201 9.96 -19.37 -12.61
N ILE A 202 11.00 -19.76 -13.38
CA ILE A 202 12.41 -19.66 -12.95
C ILE A 202 12.82 -18.19 -12.84
N VAL A 203 12.53 -17.40 -13.87
CA VAL A 203 12.82 -15.96 -13.92
C VAL A 203 12.16 -15.25 -12.75
N ASP A 204 10.86 -15.44 -12.57
CA ASP A 204 10.08 -14.79 -11.50
C ASP A 204 10.65 -15.12 -10.12
N SER A 205 10.98 -16.39 -9.88
CA SER A 205 11.52 -16.86 -8.60
C SER A 205 12.92 -16.32 -8.34
N ALA A 206 13.79 -16.30 -9.35
CA ALA A 206 15.15 -15.79 -9.25
C ALA A 206 15.16 -14.28 -8.99
N LEU A 207 14.36 -13.50 -9.74
CA LEU A 207 14.25 -12.05 -9.55
C LEU A 207 13.59 -11.71 -8.21
N LYS A 208 12.54 -12.45 -7.80
CA LYS A 208 11.93 -12.26 -6.48
C LYS A 208 12.92 -12.49 -5.34
N PHE A 209 13.74 -13.52 -5.43
CA PHE A 209 14.82 -13.75 -4.46
C PHE A 209 15.86 -12.62 -4.50
N PHE A 210 16.27 -12.22 -5.70
CA PHE A 210 17.20 -11.12 -5.91
C PHE A 210 16.75 -9.83 -5.21
N HIS A 211 15.50 -9.43 -5.43
CA HIS A 211 14.91 -8.24 -4.81
C HIS A 211 14.62 -8.39 -3.31
N ALA A 212 14.48 -9.60 -2.79
CA ALA A 212 14.35 -9.83 -1.35
C ALA A 212 15.69 -9.70 -0.60
N MET A 213 16.83 -9.83 -1.29
CA MET A 213 18.15 -9.73 -0.66
C MET A 213 18.52 -8.28 -0.30
N PRO A 214 19.24 -8.06 0.82
CA PRO A 214 19.88 -6.78 1.10
C PRO A 214 20.82 -6.35 -0.04
N LEU A 215 20.80 -5.07 -0.42
CA LEU A 215 21.59 -4.55 -1.54
C LEU A 215 23.08 -4.91 -1.46
N LYS A 216 23.67 -4.90 -0.26
CA LYS A 216 25.07 -5.29 -0.01
C LYS A 216 25.42 -6.72 -0.45
N LEU A 217 24.43 -7.62 -0.53
CA LEU A 217 24.62 -9.00 -0.99
C LEU A 217 24.35 -9.18 -2.48
N ARG A 218 23.55 -8.31 -3.10
CA ARG A 218 23.16 -8.40 -4.52
C ARG A 218 24.36 -8.35 -5.46
N GLY A 219 25.40 -7.58 -5.12
CA GLY A 219 26.65 -7.54 -5.89
C GLY A 219 27.39 -8.89 -5.92
N ASN A 220 27.49 -9.57 -4.78
CA ASN A 220 28.11 -10.90 -4.68
C ASN A 220 27.27 -11.96 -5.41
N TYR A 221 25.94 -11.83 -5.36
CA TYR A 221 25.03 -12.71 -6.07
C TYR A 221 25.23 -12.57 -7.58
N PHE A 222 25.15 -11.34 -8.09
CA PHE A 222 25.38 -11.06 -9.49
C PHE A 222 26.76 -11.51 -9.96
N PHE A 223 27.83 -11.29 -9.18
CA PHE A 223 29.16 -11.78 -9.53
C PHE A 223 29.19 -13.32 -9.70
N THR A 224 28.40 -14.04 -8.90
CA THR A 224 28.29 -15.50 -9.00
C THR A 224 27.42 -15.90 -10.20
N ALA A 225 26.27 -15.25 -10.39
CA ALA A 225 25.37 -15.46 -11.53
C ALA A 225 26.04 -15.12 -12.87
N LYS A 226 26.92 -14.11 -12.91
CA LYS A 226 27.67 -13.70 -14.11
C LYS A 226 28.55 -14.81 -14.68
N LYS A 227 29.01 -15.74 -13.83
CA LYS A 227 29.75 -16.93 -14.27
C LYS A 227 28.88 -17.92 -15.06
N LEU A 228 27.56 -17.79 -14.95
CA LEU A 228 26.54 -18.59 -15.63
C LEU A 228 25.94 -17.88 -16.85
N GLU A 229 26.55 -16.77 -17.30
CA GLU A 229 26.04 -15.97 -18.42
C GLU A 229 26.00 -16.77 -19.73
N LYS A 230 26.89 -17.76 -19.91
CA LYS A 230 26.88 -18.57 -21.14
C LYS A 230 25.66 -19.48 -21.20
N GLU A 231 25.23 -19.98 -20.04
CA GLU A 231 24.11 -20.87 -19.87
C GLU A 231 22.77 -20.12 -19.88
N SER A 232 22.72 -18.92 -19.28
CA SER A 232 21.52 -18.09 -19.24
C SER A 232 21.85 -16.62 -19.47
N PRO A 233 22.18 -16.24 -20.73
CA PRO A 233 22.63 -14.89 -21.06
C PRO A 233 21.55 -13.85 -20.82
N TRP A 234 20.29 -14.20 -21.07
CA TRP A 234 19.16 -13.30 -20.85
C TRP A 234 18.97 -12.96 -19.36
N LEU A 235 18.74 -13.96 -18.51
CA LEU A 235 18.41 -13.74 -17.09
C LEU A 235 19.57 -13.09 -16.33
N VAL A 236 20.81 -13.49 -16.62
CA VAL A 236 21.99 -12.87 -16.01
C VAL A 236 22.10 -11.39 -16.36
N ASN A 237 21.78 -11.00 -17.59
CA ASN A 237 21.77 -9.58 -17.97
C ASN A 237 20.59 -8.83 -17.32
N VAL A 238 19.41 -9.44 -17.17
CA VAL A 238 18.32 -8.82 -16.39
C VAL A 238 18.72 -8.61 -14.92
N ILE A 239 19.31 -9.61 -14.26
CA ILE A 239 19.83 -9.48 -12.88
C ILE A 239 20.87 -8.37 -12.78
N GLY A 240 21.78 -8.27 -13.77
CA GLY A 240 22.77 -7.21 -13.84
C GLY A 240 22.14 -5.82 -14.01
N GLY A 241 21.11 -5.71 -14.83
CA GLY A 241 20.34 -4.48 -15.01
C GLY A 241 19.67 -4.02 -13.72
N GLU A 242 18.96 -4.93 -13.05
CA GLU A 242 18.28 -4.65 -11.77
C GLU A 242 19.28 -4.28 -10.67
N LEU A 243 20.42 -4.98 -10.55
CA LEU A 243 21.49 -4.63 -9.61
C LEU A 243 21.94 -3.18 -9.79
N HIS A 244 22.18 -2.78 -11.03
CA HIS A 244 22.71 -1.47 -11.33
C HIS A 244 21.65 -0.38 -11.18
N LEU A 245 20.36 -0.66 -11.43
CA LEU A 245 19.29 0.24 -11.02
C LEU A 245 19.27 0.45 -9.50
N ASP A 246 19.30 -0.63 -8.72
CA ASP A 246 19.27 -0.53 -7.25
C ASP A 246 20.46 0.26 -6.71
N LYS A 247 21.66 0.03 -7.26
CA LYS A 247 22.86 0.76 -6.87
C LYS A 247 22.81 2.23 -7.26
N ALA A 248 22.31 2.55 -8.45
CA ALA A 248 22.12 3.94 -8.86
C ALA A 248 21.25 4.67 -7.81
N TRP A 249 20.07 4.15 -7.51
CA TRP A 249 19.18 4.77 -6.53
C TRP A 249 19.75 4.82 -5.11
N ALA A 250 20.57 3.84 -4.72
CA ALA A 250 21.25 3.86 -3.43
C ALA A 250 22.34 4.95 -3.34
N GLU A 251 23.10 5.18 -4.42
CA GLU A 251 24.11 6.24 -4.48
C GLU A 251 23.46 7.64 -4.52
N ARG A 252 22.41 7.82 -5.33
CA ARG A 252 21.66 9.08 -5.37
C ARG A 252 21.00 9.43 -4.03
N GLY A 253 20.60 8.41 -3.27
CA GLY A 253 19.84 8.54 -2.04
C GLY A 253 18.37 8.92 -2.25
N GLY A 254 17.64 8.99 -1.13
CA GLY A 254 16.21 9.36 -1.09
C GLY A 254 15.93 10.87 -1.02
N GLY A 255 16.98 11.70 -1.02
CA GLY A 255 16.84 13.16 -0.97
C GLY A 255 16.28 13.76 -2.26
N TRP A 256 15.77 14.99 -2.14
CA TRP A 256 15.44 15.82 -3.30
C TRP A 256 16.66 16.06 -4.18
N GLY A 257 16.46 16.25 -5.49
CA GLY A 257 17.57 16.37 -6.45
C GLY A 257 18.57 17.49 -6.13
N TYR A 258 18.13 18.57 -5.48
CA TYR A 258 19.00 19.68 -5.03
C TYR A 258 19.81 19.37 -3.76
N ASN A 259 19.55 18.24 -3.09
CA ASN A 259 20.27 17.76 -1.90
C ASN A 259 21.27 16.64 -2.22
N VAL A 260 21.43 16.26 -3.49
CA VAL A 260 22.31 15.18 -3.95
C VAL A 260 23.66 15.79 -4.37
N SER A 261 24.77 15.22 -3.88
CA SER A 261 26.10 15.75 -4.21
C SER A 261 26.52 15.42 -5.65
N ASP A 262 27.47 16.18 -6.20
CA ASP A 262 27.98 15.92 -7.56
C ASP A 262 28.58 14.51 -7.71
N SER A 263 29.27 13.99 -6.68
CA SER A 263 29.82 12.63 -6.70
C SER A 263 28.73 11.55 -6.67
N ASP A 264 27.61 11.80 -5.98
CA ASP A 264 26.48 10.88 -5.95
C ASP A 264 25.77 10.85 -7.32
N TRP A 265 25.73 11.99 -8.02
CA TRP A 265 25.23 12.07 -9.39
C TRP A 265 26.12 11.33 -10.41
N GLU A 266 27.44 11.39 -10.26
CA GLU A 266 28.37 10.65 -11.10
C GLU A 266 28.18 9.13 -10.93
N GLY A 267 28.09 8.65 -9.70
CA GLY A 267 27.81 7.24 -9.40
C GLY A 267 26.46 6.79 -9.95
N PHE A 268 25.41 7.60 -9.74
CA PHE A 268 24.08 7.37 -10.31
C PHE A 268 24.14 7.19 -11.83
N ALA A 269 24.81 8.10 -12.56
CA ALA A 269 24.94 8.03 -14.01
C ALA A 269 25.74 6.80 -14.47
N GLU A 270 26.84 6.47 -13.80
CA GLU A 270 27.66 5.28 -14.10
C GLU A 270 26.83 3.99 -13.97
N HIS A 271 26.06 3.88 -12.88
CA HIS A 271 25.21 2.72 -12.66
C HIS A 271 24.03 2.65 -13.62
N LEU A 272 23.38 3.76 -13.96
CA LEU A 272 22.37 3.75 -15.02
C LEU A 272 22.95 3.33 -16.38
N LYS A 273 24.19 3.72 -16.70
CA LYS A 273 24.83 3.27 -17.95
C LYS A 273 25.09 1.77 -17.97
N ARG A 274 25.49 1.19 -16.83
CA ARG A 274 25.66 -0.27 -16.71
C ARG A 274 24.33 -1.00 -16.79
N ALA A 275 23.28 -0.45 -16.15
CA ALA A 275 21.93 -0.99 -16.25
C ALA A 275 21.42 -0.99 -17.69
N GLU A 276 21.60 0.13 -18.40
CA GLU A 276 21.28 0.27 -19.83
C GLU A 276 21.92 -0.85 -20.66
N ASN A 277 23.23 -1.03 -20.52
CA ASN A 277 23.96 -2.03 -21.31
C ASN A 277 23.46 -3.46 -21.04
N CYS A 278 23.16 -3.77 -19.78
CA CYS A 278 22.62 -5.06 -19.39
C CYS A 278 21.21 -5.29 -19.95
N PHE A 279 20.28 -4.35 -19.74
CA PHE A 279 18.92 -4.50 -20.24
C PHE A 279 18.85 -4.49 -21.76
N LYS A 280 19.65 -3.68 -22.47
CA LYS A 280 19.71 -3.73 -23.94
C LYS A 280 20.13 -5.11 -24.44
N ARG A 281 21.17 -5.71 -23.87
CA ARG A 281 21.59 -7.08 -24.22
C ARG A 281 20.50 -8.10 -23.95
N ALA A 282 19.84 -8.03 -22.79
CA ALA A 282 18.74 -8.93 -22.47
C ALA A 282 17.58 -8.76 -23.48
N TRP A 283 17.20 -7.53 -23.80
CA TRP A 283 16.16 -7.25 -24.79
C TRP A 283 16.54 -7.73 -26.20
N GLU A 284 17.80 -7.57 -26.62
CA GLU A 284 18.29 -8.10 -27.90
C GLU A 284 18.26 -9.64 -27.97
N ILE A 285 18.44 -10.33 -26.83
CA ILE A 285 18.39 -11.80 -26.76
C ILE A 285 16.95 -12.32 -26.84
N CYS A 286 16.01 -11.68 -26.13
CA CYS A 286 14.61 -12.09 -26.13
C CYS A 286 13.72 -10.86 -25.87
N PRO A 287 13.29 -10.17 -26.95
CA PRO A 287 12.42 -9.00 -26.84
C PRO A 287 10.99 -9.35 -26.40
N GLU A 288 10.57 -10.62 -26.53
CA GLU A 288 9.25 -11.12 -26.13
C GLU A 288 9.10 -11.25 -24.61
N ARG A 289 10.16 -11.01 -23.83
CA ARG A 289 10.09 -10.92 -22.37
C ARG A 289 10.07 -9.46 -21.91
N PRO A 290 9.03 -9.02 -21.18
CA PRO A 290 8.84 -7.59 -20.88
C PRO A 290 9.83 -7.04 -19.85
N HIS A 291 10.55 -7.90 -19.12
CA HIS A 291 11.42 -7.53 -18.00
C HIS A 291 12.50 -6.51 -18.38
N ALA A 292 13.21 -6.73 -19.49
CA ALA A 292 14.32 -5.86 -19.91
C ALA A 292 13.80 -4.49 -20.40
N ALA A 293 12.72 -4.49 -21.18
CA ALA A 293 12.06 -3.26 -21.62
C ALA A 293 11.52 -2.45 -20.43
N THR A 294 10.91 -3.14 -19.46
CA THR A 294 10.46 -2.54 -18.18
C THR A 294 11.65 -1.97 -17.39
N GLY A 295 12.78 -2.68 -17.35
CA GLY A 295 14.11 -2.22 -16.94
C GLY A 295 14.45 -0.83 -17.48
N MET A 296 14.38 -0.73 -18.81
CA MET A 296 14.76 0.43 -19.57
C MET A 296 13.87 1.66 -19.36
N ILE A 297 12.62 1.52 -18.94
CA ILE A 297 11.77 2.68 -18.57
C ILE A 297 12.44 3.50 -17.46
N THR A 298 12.91 2.84 -16.39
CA THR A 298 13.59 3.51 -15.26
C THR A 298 14.94 4.07 -15.69
N VAL A 299 15.69 3.35 -16.52
CA VAL A 299 16.95 3.85 -17.08
C VAL A 299 16.71 5.13 -17.88
N SER A 300 15.69 5.13 -18.74
CA SER A 300 15.34 6.27 -19.57
C SER A 300 14.91 7.48 -18.77
N MET A 301 14.13 7.27 -17.70
CA MET A 301 13.76 8.32 -16.76
C MET A 301 14.97 9.04 -16.15
N GLY A 302 16.06 8.31 -15.86
CA GLY A 302 17.22 8.84 -15.15
C GLY A 302 18.41 9.26 -16.01
N ALA A 303 18.52 8.78 -17.26
CA ALA A 303 19.74 8.94 -18.06
C ALA A 303 19.53 9.29 -19.56
N SER A 304 18.30 9.40 -20.06
CA SER A 304 18.08 9.76 -21.47
C SER A 304 18.12 11.27 -21.72
N GLU A 305 18.52 11.67 -22.93
CA GLU A 305 18.47 13.07 -23.37
C GLU A 305 17.02 13.55 -23.59
N ASN A 306 16.15 12.65 -24.08
CA ASN A 306 14.70 12.83 -24.13
C ASN A 306 14.00 11.72 -23.32
N PRO A 307 13.97 11.85 -21.97
CA PRO A 307 13.40 10.83 -21.09
C PRO A 307 11.96 10.47 -21.42
N ARG A 308 11.11 11.45 -21.74
CA ARG A 308 9.70 11.22 -22.03
C ARG A 308 9.52 10.30 -23.23
N GLN A 309 10.14 10.62 -24.35
CA GLN A 309 10.05 9.80 -25.57
C GLN A 309 10.71 8.43 -25.36
N ALA A 310 11.87 8.38 -24.73
CA ALA A 310 12.58 7.12 -24.49
C ALA A 310 11.78 6.18 -23.57
N MET A 311 11.14 6.70 -22.52
CA MET A 311 10.25 5.91 -21.66
C MET A 311 9.08 5.34 -22.43
N GLN A 312 8.43 6.13 -23.31
CA GLN A 312 7.31 5.65 -24.14
C GLN A 312 7.75 4.51 -25.08
N VAL A 313 8.91 4.62 -25.73
CA VAL A 313 9.46 3.56 -26.60
C VAL A 313 9.65 2.24 -25.83
N TRP A 314 10.23 2.30 -24.64
CA TRP A 314 10.47 1.11 -23.84
C TRP A 314 9.21 0.56 -23.18
N PHE A 315 8.25 1.44 -22.85
CA PHE A 315 6.93 1.04 -22.41
C PHE A 315 6.18 0.29 -23.51
N GLN A 316 6.17 0.83 -24.74
CA GLN A 316 5.58 0.20 -25.91
C GLN A 316 6.15 -1.22 -26.12
N ARG A 317 7.47 -1.35 -26.11
CA ARG A 317 8.14 -2.67 -26.21
C ARG A 317 7.74 -3.66 -25.11
N ALA A 318 7.47 -3.17 -23.90
CA ALA A 318 7.05 -4.03 -22.81
C ALA A 318 5.60 -4.52 -22.98
N ILE A 319 4.68 -3.64 -23.40
CA ILE A 319 3.27 -4.01 -23.61
C ILE A 319 3.06 -4.80 -24.91
N ASP A 320 3.93 -4.62 -25.92
CA ASP A 320 3.95 -5.47 -27.12
C ASP A 320 4.37 -6.91 -26.77
N ALA A 321 5.28 -7.07 -25.80
CA ALA A 321 5.75 -8.36 -25.32
C ALA A 321 4.72 -9.06 -24.42
N GLN A 322 4.05 -8.31 -23.54
CA GLN A 322 2.96 -8.78 -22.71
C GLN A 322 2.08 -7.59 -22.30
N LEU A 323 0.85 -7.53 -22.82
CA LEU A 323 -0.04 -6.38 -22.67
C LEU A 323 -0.36 -6.06 -21.21
N ASP A 324 -0.57 -7.08 -20.39
CA ASP A 324 -0.99 -6.97 -19.00
C ASP A 324 0.18 -7.06 -18.00
N TYR A 325 1.41 -6.78 -18.44
CA TYR A 325 2.59 -6.75 -17.56
C TYR A 325 2.60 -5.50 -16.67
N SER A 326 1.91 -5.58 -15.52
CA SER A 326 1.65 -4.46 -14.59
C SER A 326 2.88 -3.66 -14.16
N PHE A 327 4.06 -4.30 -14.05
CA PHE A 327 5.31 -3.60 -13.71
C PHE A 327 5.69 -2.52 -14.72
N ALA A 328 5.39 -2.69 -16.01
CA ALA A 328 5.63 -1.67 -17.03
C ALA A 328 4.77 -0.43 -16.78
N TYR A 329 3.47 -0.62 -16.53
CA TYR A 329 2.53 0.47 -16.21
C TYR A 329 2.98 1.21 -14.94
N HIS A 330 3.34 0.47 -13.88
CA HIS A 330 3.79 1.08 -12.64
C HIS A 330 5.06 1.92 -12.79
N ARG A 331 6.03 1.48 -13.61
CA ARG A 331 7.25 2.25 -13.92
C ARG A 331 6.92 3.47 -14.80
N MET A 332 6.04 3.31 -15.78
CA MET A 332 5.61 4.42 -16.63
C MET A 332 4.86 5.49 -15.83
N PHE A 333 3.89 5.11 -15.00
CA PHE A 333 3.22 6.05 -14.09
C PHE A 333 4.19 6.77 -13.16
N ASN A 334 5.23 6.09 -12.67
CA ASN A 334 6.24 6.75 -11.85
C ASN A 334 7.04 7.79 -12.65
N GLY A 335 7.44 7.47 -13.88
CA GLY A 335 8.14 8.41 -14.77
C GLY A 335 7.27 9.59 -15.24
N LEU A 336 5.96 9.40 -15.30
CA LEU A 336 4.98 10.42 -15.66
C LEU A 336 4.57 11.34 -14.49
N ARG A 337 5.05 11.14 -13.27
CA ARG A 337 4.74 12.07 -12.17
C ARG A 337 5.33 13.47 -12.45
N PRO A 338 4.70 14.57 -11.98
CA PRO A 338 5.16 15.94 -12.26
C PRO A 338 6.61 16.23 -11.90
N ARG A 339 7.14 15.69 -10.79
CA ARG A 339 8.56 15.82 -10.39
C ARG A 339 9.57 15.13 -11.31
N TRP A 340 9.11 14.32 -12.26
CA TRP A 340 9.96 13.63 -13.21
C TRP A 340 9.79 14.26 -14.59
N HIS A 341 9.16 13.57 -15.54
CA HIS A 341 9.10 14.02 -16.93
C HIS A 341 7.67 14.11 -17.49
N GLY A 342 6.66 13.98 -16.62
CA GLY A 342 5.25 13.99 -17.02
C GLY A 342 4.39 14.98 -16.24
N SER A 343 3.09 14.66 -16.16
CA SER A 343 2.03 15.46 -15.56
C SER A 343 0.89 14.54 -15.09
N HIS A 344 -0.01 15.03 -14.23
CA HIS A 344 -1.17 14.24 -13.82
C HIS A 344 -2.12 13.96 -15.00
N GLU A 345 -2.23 14.89 -15.94
CA GLU A 345 -2.98 14.75 -17.18
C GLU A 345 -2.43 13.60 -18.03
N GLN A 346 -1.11 13.46 -18.14
CA GLN A 346 -0.48 12.35 -18.85
C GLN A 346 -0.65 11.01 -18.14
N MET A 347 -0.62 11.02 -16.80
CA MET A 347 -0.96 9.81 -16.04
C MET A 347 -2.40 9.38 -16.31
N LEU A 348 -3.35 10.33 -16.30
CA LEU A 348 -4.74 10.07 -16.63
C LEU A 348 -4.89 9.60 -18.09
N GLN A 349 -4.19 10.22 -19.04
CA GLN A 349 -4.20 9.81 -20.45
C GLN A 349 -3.73 8.37 -20.63
N LEU A 350 -2.67 7.93 -19.95
CA LEU A 350 -2.23 6.54 -19.98
C LEU A 350 -3.31 5.60 -19.43
N GLY A 351 -3.98 6.00 -18.35
CA GLY A 351 -5.12 5.27 -17.79
C GLY A 351 -6.28 5.13 -18.78
N ARG A 352 -6.63 6.22 -19.48
CA ARG A 352 -7.66 6.23 -20.54
C ARG A 352 -7.30 5.36 -21.74
N LEU A 353 -6.04 5.40 -22.18
CA LEU A 353 -5.53 4.51 -23.23
C LEU A 353 -5.66 3.04 -22.82
N ALA A 354 -5.38 2.71 -21.56
CA ALA A 354 -5.55 1.35 -21.07
C ALA A 354 -7.03 0.92 -21.01
N ALA A 355 -7.93 1.80 -20.56
CA ALA A 355 -9.36 1.55 -20.57
C ALA A 355 -9.95 1.38 -21.98
N SER A 356 -9.42 2.10 -22.97
CA SER A 356 -9.89 2.02 -24.36
C SER A 356 -9.58 0.68 -25.04
N THR A 357 -8.67 -0.14 -24.48
CA THR A 357 -8.38 -1.48 -25.00
C THR A 357 -9.57 -2.44 -24.96
N GLN A 358 -10.51 -2.22 -24.04
CA GLN A 358 -11.65 -3.12 -23.77
C GLN A 358 -11.25 -4.58 -23.44
N ARG A 359 -9.98 -4.84 -23.10
CA ARG A 359 -9.46 -6.16 -22.71
C ARG A 359 -9.79 -6.49 -21.25
N TYR A 360 -11.08 -6.62 -20.93
CA TYR A 360 -11.58 -6.92 -19.58
C TYR A 360 -11.29 -8.37 -19.12
N ASP A 361 -10.77 -9.21 -20.02
CA ASP A 361 -10.10 -10.46 -19.69
C ASP A 361 -8.74 -10.25 -18.98
N THR A 362 -8.26 -9.00 -18.92
CA THR A 362 -7.02 -8.59 -18.23
C THR A 362 -7.29 -7.48 -17.22
N ASP A 363 -6.29 -7.15 -16.40
CA ASP A 363 -6.33 -6.00 -15.49
C ASP A 363 -5.96 -4.66 -16.18
N VAL A 364 -5.80 -4.63 -17.51
CA VAL A 364 -5.34 -3.42 -18.22
C VAL A 364 -6.35 -2.28 -18.16
N PRO A 365 -7.66 -2.47 -18.43
CA PRO A 365 -8.62 -1.40 -18.26
C PRO A 365 -8.64 -0.77 -16.85
N TYR A 366 -8.31 -1.55 -15.81
CA TYR A 366 -8.19 -1.05 -14.44
C TYR A 366 -7.06 -0.02 -14.24
N MET A 367 -6.12 0.10 -15.18
CA MET A 367 -5.06 1.10 -15.10
C MET A 367 -5.61 2.55 -15.11
N LEU A 368 -6.85 2.77 -15.59
CA LEU A 368 -7.56 4.04 -15.37
C LEU A 368 -7.72 4.34 -13.88
N CYS A 369 -8.26 3.39 -13.12
CA CYS A 369 -8.39 3.53 -11.67
C CYS A 369 -7.00 3.69 -11.03
N GLU A 370 -6.02 2.84 -11.33
CA GLU A 370 -4.65 2.98 -10.79
C GLU A 370 -4.04 4.37 -11.02
N SER A 371 -4.26 4.96 -12.20
CA SER A 371 -3.76 6.30 -12.52
C SER A 371 -4.29 7.35 -11.54
N LEU A 372 -5.60 7.35 -11.31
CA LEU A 372 -6.28 8.27 -10.39
C LEU A 372 -5.80 8.10 -8.95
N TRP A 373 -5.61 6.87 -8.48
CA TRP A 373 -5.16 6.63 -7.11
C TRP A 373 -3.74 7.16 -6.94
N ARG A 374 -2.90 7.00 -7.96
CA ARG A 374 -1.53 7.50 -7.96
C ARG A 374 -1.45 9.01 -7.99
N ILE A 375 -2.40 9.67 -8.67
CA ILE A 375 -2.57 11.13 -8.68
C ILE A 375 -3.04 11.61 -7.32
N LEU A 376 -4.10 11.01 -6.76
CA LEU A 376 -4.65 11.34 -5.43
C LEU A 376 -3.61 11.22 -4.31
N HIS A 377 -2.68 10.27 -4.41
CA HIS A 377 -1.60 10.06 -3.44
C HIS A 377 -0.29 10.76 -3.79
N ASP A 378 -0.24 11.54 -4.87
CA ASP A 378 0.95 12.32 -5.20
C ASP A 378 0.99 13.60 -4.36
N PHE A 379 2.14 13.91 -3.76
CA PHE A 379 2.28 15.10 -2.91
C PHE A 379 2.24 16.43 -3.69
N GLN A 380 2.35 16.40 -5.03
CA GLN A 380 2.19 17.57 -5.90
C GLN A 380 0.76 17.69 -6.45
N ASN A 381 -0.18 16.89 -5.94
CA ASN A 381 -1.59 17.06 -6.26
C ASN A 381 -2.18 18.16 -5.37
N ASP A 382 -2.13 19.39 -5.88
CA ASP A 382 -2.69 20.56 -5.20
C ASP A 382 -4.23 20.55 -5.19
N GLU A 383 -4.88 19.82 -6.12
CA GLU A 383 -6.34 19.70 -6.23
C GLU A 383 -6.94 18.67 -5.24
N GLY A 384 -6.11 17.80 -4.67
CA GLY A 384 -6.54 16.72 -3.78
C GLY A 384 -7.62 15.83 -4.42
N ASP A 385 -8.71 15.57 -3.69
CA ASP A 385 -9.87 14.82 -4.20
C ASP A 385 -10.66 15.59 -5.28
N GLY A 386 -10.41 16.89 -5.45
CA GLY A 386 -11.05 17.75 -6.46
C GLY A 386 -10.73 17.33 -7.89
N PHE A 387 -9.55 16.73 -8.10
CA PHE A 387 -9.06 16.29 -9.41
C PHE A 387 -10.07 15.44 -10.17
N LEU A 388 -10.78 14.52 -9.48
CA LEU A 388 -11.78 13.65 -10.10
C LEU A 388 -12.95 14.45 -10.72
N ARG A 389 -13.45 15.44 -9.98
CA ARG A 389 -14.59 16.27 -10.39
C ARG A 389 -14.20 17.24 -11.49
N GLU A 390 -13.03 17.86 -11.35
CA GLU A 390 -12.54 18.88 -12.28
C GLU A 390 -12.20 18.28 -13.66
N ASN A 391 -11.84 17.00 -13.71
CA ASN A 391 -11.51 16.29 -14.94
C ASN A 391 -12.66 15.43 -15.50
N GLU A 392 -13.86 15.48 -14.89
CA GLU A 392 -15.08 14.77 -15.30
C GLU A 392 -14.87 13.26 -15.57
N VAL A 393 -13.96 12.62 -14.83
CA VAL A 393 -13.50 11.25 -15.12
C VAL A 393 -14.39 10.16 -14.50
N PHE A 394 -15.32 10.53 -13.63
CA PHE A 394 -16.12 9.57 -12.87
C PHE A 394 -16.88 8.58 -13.75
N ASP A 395 -17.53 9.06 -14.82
CA ASP A 395 -18.35 8.21 -15.69
C ASP A 395 -17.50 7.15 -16.43
N GLU A 396 -16.23 7.46 -16.73
CA GLU A 396 -15.28 6.51 -17.31
C GLU A 396 -14.86 5.43 -16.29
N VAL A 397 -14.62 5.84 -15.04
CA VAL A 397 -14.30 4.94 -13.93
C VAL A 397 -15.48 4.01 -13.63
N GLU A 398 -16.70 4.56 -13.57
CA GLU A 398 -17.92 3.79 -13.37
C GLU A 398 -18.07 2.73 -14.47
N SER A 399 -17.88 3.12 -15.73
CA SER A 399 -17.94 2.21 -16.88
C SER A 399 -16.93 1.06 -16.76
N VAL A 400 -15.68 1.35 -16.37
CA VAL A 400 -14.64 0.33 -16.15
C VAL A 400 -15.03 -0.62 -15.01
N CYS A 401 -15.43 -0.08 -13.86
CA CYS A 401 -15.82 -0.89 -12.70
C CYS A 401 -17.02 -1.79 -13.01
N ARG A 402 -18.07 -1.26 -13.64
CA ARG A 402 -19.25 -2.04 -14.02
C ARG A 402 -18.93 -3.18 -14.97
N LYS A 403 -18.08 -2.96 -15.97
CA LYS A 403 -17.66 -4.03 -16.88
C LYS A 403 -16.88 -5.14 -16.19
N TYR A 404 -16.06 -4.83 -15.18
CA TYR A 404 -15.44 -5.87 -14.36
C TYR A 404 -16.46 -6.58 -13.47
N ILE A 405 -17.40 -5.87 -12.85
CA ILE A 405 -18.49 -6.48 -12.08
C ILE A 405 -19.25 -7.49 -12.96
N ASP A 406 -19.67 -7.07 -14.15
CA ASP A 406 -20.39 -7.91 -15.11
C ASP A 406 -19.53 -9.11 -15.58
N HIS A 407 -18.26 -8.88 -15.90
CA HIS A 407 -17.34 -9.93 -16.36
C HIS A 407 -17.16 -11.04 -15.31
N TYR A 408 -16.94 -10.66 -14.05
CA TYR A 408 -16.75 -11.62 -12.96
C TYR A 408 -18.05 -12.32 -12.55
N GLN A 409 -19.20 -11.63 -12.59
CA GLN A 409 -20.52 -12.24 -12.40
C GLN A 409 -20.81 -13.31 -13.48
N GLN A 410 -20.47 -13.04 -14.74
CA GLN A 410 -20.63 -14.01 -15.83
C GLN A 410 -19.76 -15.27 -15.66
N GLN A 411 -18.67 -15.17 -14.90
CA GLN A 411 -17.79 -16.30 -14.56
C GLN A 411 -18.21 -17.02 -13.27
N GLU A 412 -19.40 -16.71 -12.71
CA GLU A 412 -19.87 -17.23 -11.42
C GLU A 412 -18.87 -16.96 -10.28
N CYS A 413 -18.09 -15.88 -10.39
CA CYS A 413 -17.08 -15.47 -9.43
C CYS A 413 -17.49 -14.13 -8.82
N GLU A 414 -18.23 -14.15 -7.72
CA GLU A 414 -18.56 -12.93 -7.00
C GLU A 414 -17.30 -12.36 -6.32
N SER A 415 -16.99 -11.09 -6.60
CA SER A 415 -15.89 -10.36 -5.97
C SER A 415 -16.38 -8.98 -5.54
N PRO A 416 -16.45 -8.68 -4.23
CA PRO A 416 -16.87 -7.37 -3.72
C PRO A 416 -15.85 -6.27 -4.03
N TRP A 417 -14.67 -6.64 -4.56
CA TRP A 417 -13.58 -5.72 -4.88
C TRP A 417 -14.02 -4.58 -5.81
N TRP A 418 -14.61 -4.91 -6.96
CA TRP A 418 -14.92 -3.91 -7.99
C TRP A 418 -16.05 -2.98 -7.57
N GLN A 419 -17.08 -3.51 -6.89
CA GLN A 419 -18.15 -2.71 -6.27
C GLN A 419 -17.59 -1.80 -5.17
N THR A 420 -16.62 -2.28 -4.37
CA THR A 420 -15.98 -1.45 -3.34
C THR A 420 -15.12 -0.35 -3.95
N VAL A 421 -14.38 -0.63 -5.02
CA VAL A 421 -13.63 0.39 -5.78
C VAL A 421 -14.59 1.47 -6.32
N LEU A 422 -15.70 1.06 -6.94
CA LEU A 422 -16.72 1.98 -7.43
C LEU A 422 -17.30 2.83 -6.29
N THR A 423 -17.60 2.20 -5.16
CA THR A 423 -18.10 2.89 -3.95
C THR A 423 -17.11 3.95 -3.47
N GLY A 424 -15.81 3.63 -3.42
CA GLY A 424 -14.77 4.57 -3.00
C GLY A 424 -14.65 5.77 -3.93
N PHE A 425 -14.69 5.57 -5.25
CA PHE A 425 -14.70 6.68 -6.20
C PHE A 425 -15.99 7.49 -6.15
N ALA A 426 -17.15 6.84 -6.04
CA ALA A 426 -18.44 7.52 -5.91
C ALA A 426 -18.47 8.38 -4.65
N PHE A 427 -17.85 7.91 -3.56
CA PHE A 427 -17.68 8.67 -2.34
C PHE A 427 -16.82 9.92 -2.54
N LEU A 428 -15.65 9.79 -3.19
CA LEU A 428 -14.74 10.91 -3.45
C LEU A 428 -15.34 11.94 -4.41
N ASP A 429 -16.10 11.49 -5.41
CA ASP A 429 -16.83 12.33 -6.37
C ASP A 429 -18.12 12.94 -5.77
N GLN A 430 -18.50 12.55 -4.55
CA GLN A 430 -19.72 12.96 -3.83
C GLN A 430 -21.03 12.46 -4.47
N ARG A 431 -20.97 11.38 -5.25
CA ARG A 431 -22.16 10.66 -5.75
C ARG A 431 -22.71 9.71 -4.68
N TYR A 432 -23.17 10.30 -3.57
CA TYR A 432 -23.56 9.54 -2.40
C TYR A 432 -24.76 8.61 -2.64
N GLU A 433 -25.66 8.93 -3.56
CA GLU A 433 -26.77 8.03 -3.95
C GLU A 433 -26.24 6.73 -4.56
N LEU A 434 -25.33 6.83 -5.52
CA LEU A 434 -24.69 5.65 -6.11
C LEU A 434 -23.88 4.86 -5.06
N ALA A 435 -23.12 5.55 -4.21
CA ALA A 435 -22.40 4.90 -3.13
C ALA A 435 -23.34 4.17 -2.16
N LYS A 436 -24.51 4.74 -1.84
CA LYS A 436 -25.53 4.10 -1.00
C LYS A 436 -26.05 2.82 -1.65
N ASP A 437 -26.36 2.87 -2.94
CA ASP A 437 -26.86 1.72 -3.67
C ASP A 437 -25.84 0.58 -3.70
N GLN A 438 -24.57 0.89 -3.98
CA GLN A 438 -23.48 -0.11 -3.94
C GLN A 438 -23.26 -0.68 -2.53
N ILE A 439 -23.33 0.13 -1.47
CA ILE A 439 -23.23 -0.36 -0.09
C ILE A 439 -24.42 -1.28 0.26
N ASN A 440 -25.62 -0.98 -0.24
CA ASN A 440 -26.78 -1.84 -0.04
C ASN A 440 -26.64 -3.18 -0.80
N GLU A 441 -26.14 -3.17 -2.04
CA GLU A 441 -25.87 -4.38 -2.82
C GLU A 441 -24.85 -5.31 -2.15
N LEU A 442 -23.88 -4.73 -1.44
CA LEU A 442 -22.87 -5.46 -0.67
C LEU A 442 -23.30 -5.80 0.77
N ASP A 443 -24.56 -5.53 1.15
CA ASP A 443 -25.06 -5.68 2.53
C ASP A 443 -24.22 -4.94 3.60
N GLY A 444 -23.45 -3.93 3.19
CA GLY A 444 -22.51 -3.20 4.06
C GLY A 444 -21.12 -3.81 4.20
N GLU A 445 -20.82 -4.93 3.53
CA GLU A 445 -19.54 -5.63 3.58
C GLU A 445 -18.58 -5.13 2.48
N LEU A 446 -17.99 -3.96 2.70
CA LEU A 446 -16.96 -3.42 1.81
C LEU A 446 -15.67 -4.25 1.90
N ASN A 447 -15.03 -4.50 0.76
CA ASN A 447 -13.73 -5.18 0.72
C ASN A 447 -12.63 -4.28 1.30
N GLU A 448 -12.07 -4.66 2.45
CA GLU A 448 -11.07 -3.86 3.17
C GLU A 448 -9.79 -3.61 2.34
N GLU A 449 -9.34 -4.56 1.53
CA GLU A 449 -8.14 -4.37 0.71
C GLU A 449 -8.39 -3.34 -0.41
N ALA A 450 -9.55 -3.42 -1.07
CA ALA A 450 -9.97 -2.42 -2.04
C ALA A 450 -10.12 -1.04 -1.39
N LEU A 451 -10.72 -0.96 -0.19
CA LEU A 451 -10.95 0.31 0.46
C LEU A 451 -9.68 0.93 1.05
N SER A 452 -8.73 0.11 1.54
CA SER A 452 -7.46 0.54 2.18
C SER A 452 -6.59 1.46 1.33
N ARG A 453 -6.87 1.42 0.05
CA ARG A 453 -6.11 2.04 -1.02
C ARG A 453 -6.64 3.51 -1.16
N PHE A 454 -7.81 3.82 -0.62
CA PHE A 454 -8.36 5.17 -0.40
C PHE A 454 -8.04 5.61 1.04
N PRO A 455 -7.96 6.92 1.33
CA PRO A 455 -7.75 7.42 2.70
C PRO A 455 -9.05 7.35 3.54
N LEU A 456 -9.78 6.25 3.48
CA LEU A 456 -11.14 6.08 4.01
C LEU A 456 -11.25 4.76 4.78
N SER A 457 -12.03 4.74 5.87
CA SER A 457 -12.44 3.50 6.54
C SER A 457 -13.87 3.12 6.16
N SER A 458 -14.19 1.83 6.20
CA SER A 458 -15.52 1.31 5.87
C SER A 458 -16.61 2.00 6.70
N ASP A 459 -16.36 2.14 8.01
CA ASP A 459 -17.27 2.83 8.93
C ASP A 459 -17.47 4.30 8.58
N ALA A 460 -16.39 5.01 8.21
CA ALA A 460 -16.47 6.41 7.84
C ALA A 460 -17.27 6.62 6.54
N VAL A 461 -17.03 5.77 5.53
CA VAL A 461 -17.75 5.80 4.25
C VAL A 461 -19.23 5.53 4.46
N ILE A 462 -19.56 4.41 5.11
CA ILE A 462 -20.95 4.00 5.36
C ILE A 462 -21.67 5.06 6.17
N SER A 463 -21.07 5.54 7.27
CA SER A 463 -21.67 6.59 8.09
C SER A 463 -21.94 7.85 7.26
N LYS A 464 -20.94 8.38 6.57
CA LYS A 464 -21.09 9.63 5.81
C LYS A 464 -22.10 9.50 4.66
N VAL A 465 -22.12 8.40 3.93
CA VAL A 465 -23.08 8.16 2.84
C VAL A 465 -24.50 8.13 3.39
N PHE A 466 -24.78 7.32 4.41
CA PHE A 466 -26.14 7.18 4.95
C PHE A 466 -26.62 8.42 5.72
N ARG A 467 -25.71 9.22 6.29
CA ARG A 467 -26.05 10.55 6.81
C ARG A 467 -26.43 11.54 5.69
N SER A 468 -25.83 11.41 4.51
CA SER A 468 -26.00 12.36 3.41
C SER A 468 -27.20 12.07 2.51
N VAL A 469 -27.55 10.80 2.31
CA VAL A 469 -28.63 10.39 1.37
C VAL A 469 -29.44 9.19 1.87
N GLY A 470 -29.23 8.76 3.12
CA GLY A 470 -29.98 7.66 3.71
C GLY A 470 -31.39 8.09 4.12
N PRO A 471 -32.25 7.13 4.52
CA PRO A 471 -33.65 7.41 4.88
C PRO A 471 -33.82 8.44 6.01
N GLN A 472 -32.82 8.57 6.89
CA GLN A 472 -32.82 9.49 8.02
C GLN A 472 -32.09 10.81 7.74
N HIS A 473 -31.74 11.11 6.48
CA HIS A 473 -31.00 12.30 6.09
C HIS A 473 -31.59 13.60 6.66
N ASP A 474 -32.89 13.83 6.50
CA ASP A 474 -33.54 15.08 6.97
C ASP A 474 -33.45 15.25 8.49
N ALA A 475 -33.60 14.16 9.24
CA ALA A 475 -33.47 14.19 10.69
C ALA A 475 -32.03 14.52 11.12
N ILE A 476 -31.04 13.99 10.40
CA ILE A 476 -29.61 14.22 10.64
C ILE A 476 -29.23 15.66 10.23
N ALA A 477 -29.76 16.16 9.12
CA ALA A 477 -29.57 17.54 8.69
C ALA A 477 -30.13 18.55 9.72
N ALA A 478 -31.26 18.23 10.38
CA ALA A 478 -31.79 19.03 11.47
C ALA A 478 -30.87 19.03 12.71
N ILE A 479 -30.25 17.89 13.03
CA ILE A 479 -29.23 17.77 14.09
C ILE A 479 -28.01 18.64 13.75
N ASP A 480 -27.46 18.49 12.55
CA ASP A 480 -26.28 19.25 12.09
C ASP A 480 -26.56 20.76 12.10
N ALA A 481 -27.77 21.18 11.70
CA ALA A 481 -28.20 22.57 11.76
C ALA A 481 -28.30 23.11 13.19
N ALA A 482 -28.82 22.32 14.13
CA ALA A 482 -28.87 22.69 15.55
C ALA A 482 -27.47 22.80 16.17
N MET A 483 -26.56 21.86 15.83
CA MET A 483 -25.16 21.92 16.24
C MET A 483 -24.46 23.18 15.73
N LYS A 484 -24.63 23.51 14.44
CA LYS A 484 -24.02 24.72 13.83
C LYS A 484 -24.52 26.02 14.45
N LYS A 485 -25.76 26.07 14.94
CA LYS A 485 -26.34 27.23 15.65
C LYS A 485 -25.99 27.28 17.14
N ALA A 486 -25.17 26.35 17.63
CA ALA A 486 -24.88 26.17 19.05
C ALA A 486 -26.13 25.89 19.91
N GLU A 487 -27.20 25.33 19.32
CA GLU A 487 -28.42 24.91 20.01
C GLU A 487 -28.24 23.48 20.57
N TYR A 488 -27.18 23.24 21.35
CA TYR A 488 -26.75 21.89 21.73
C TYR A 488 -27.81 21.09 22.48
N GLY A 489 -28.62 21.73 23.34
CA GLY A 489 -29.73 21.05 24.02
C GLY A 489 -30.80 20.54 23.05
N ASN A 490 -31.09 21.30 21.99
CA ASN A 490 -32.01 20.87 20.93
C ASN A 490 -31.40 19.71 20.13
N ALA A 491 -30.13 19.83 19.74
CA ALA A 491 -29.40 18.76 19.05
C ALA A 491 -29.41 17.45 19.85
N MET A 492 -29.16 17.50 21.16
CA MET A 492 -29.21 16.32 22.04
C MET A 492 -30.59 15.63 22.02
N VAL A 493 -31.68 16.41 22.12
CA VAL A 493 -33.05 15.87 22.07
C VAL A 493 -33.34 15.19 20.73
N LEU A 494 -32.94 15.82 19.62
CA LEU A 494 -33.10 15.26 18.28
C LEU A 494 -32.31 13.96 18.12
N ILE A 495 -31.04 13.93 18.56
CA ILE A 495 -30.19 12.73 18.49
C ILE A 495 -30.78 11.59 19.35
N GLU A 496 -31.17 11.86 20.59
CA GLU A 496 -31.77 10.85 21.46
C GLU A 496 -33.09 10.31 20.92
N SER A 497 -33.89 11.15 20.26
CA SER A 497 -35.11 10.70 19.60
C SER A 497 -34.79 9.80 18.41
N LEU A 498 -33.80 10.17 17.60
CA LEU A 498 -33.40 9.40 16.43
C LEU A 498 -32.80 8.04 16.82
N LEU A 499 -31.95 8.00 17.86
CA LEU A 499 -31.33 6.78 18.39
C LEU A 499 -32.33 5.77 18.98
N LYS A 500 -33.56 6.20 19.32
CA LYS A 500 -34.65 5.31 19.75
C LYS A 500 -35.43 4.71 18.58
N GLY A 501 -35.27 5.25 17.37
CA GLY A 501 -35.92 4.74 16.17
C GLY A 501 -35.28 3.44 15.67
N GLU A 502 -35.99 2.75 14.76
CA GLU A 502 -35.50 1.56 14.07
C GLU A 502 -34.90 1.91 12.70
N GLY A 503 -34.12 1.00 12.11
CA GLY A 503 -33.61 1.14 10.73
C GLY A 503 -32.35 1.99 10.57
N LEU A 504 -31.66 2.36 11.66
CA LEU A 504 -30.32 2.96 11.60
C LEU A 504 -29.25 1.87 11.48
N ARG A 505 -28.28 2.07 10.57
CA ARG A 505 -27.10 1.21 10.48
C ARG A 505 -26.20 1.39 11.71
N PRO A 506 -25.48 0.35 12.17
CA PRO A 506 -24.56 0.43 13.32
C PRO A 506 -23.54 1.57 13.23
N GLN A 507 -23.00 1.81 12.04
CA GLN A 507 -22.02 2.87 11.76
C GLN A 507 -22.62 4.27 11.96
N VAL A 508 -23.87 4.48 11.54
CA VAL A 508 -24.60 5.74 11.77
C VAL A 508 -24.92 5.90 13.26
N ILE A 509 -25.32 4.83 13.95
CA ILE A 509 -25.54 4.85 15.41
C ILE A 509 -24.27 5.28 16.15
N GLY A 510 -23.12 4.69 15.79
CA GLY A 510 -21.82 5.06 16.37
C GLY A 510 -21.51 6.55 16.17
N SER A 511 -21.72 7.06 14.96
CA SER A 511 -21.52 8.48 14.66
C SER A 511 -22.48 9.40 15.41
N LEU A 512 -23.77 9.06 15.50
CA LEU A 512 -24.75 9.83 16.28
C LEU A 512 -24.45 9.84 17.79
N ARG A 513 -23.93 8.73 18.34
CA ARG A 513 -23.46 8.70 19.73
C ARG A 513 -22.28 9.65 19.93
N SER A 514 -21.39 9.74 18.94
CA SER A 514 -20.30 10.71 18.97
C SER A 514 -20.78 12.15 18.93
N ASP A 515 -21.76 12.46 18.09
CA ASP A 515 -22.37 13.81 18.07
C ASP A 515 -23.07 14.15 19.38
N LEU A 516 -23.77 13.18 19.99
CA LEU A 516 -24.41 13.36 21.29
C LEU A 516 -23.37 13.66 22.37
N GLN A 517 -22.23 12.98 22.35
CA GLN A 517 -21.15 13.23 23.28
C GLN A 517 -20.49 14.59 23.03
N ALA A 518 -20.28 14.98 21.77
CA ALA A 518 -19.78 16.30 21.41
C ALA A 518 -20.73 17.42 21.89
N ALA A 519 -22.04 17.28 21.70
CA ALA A 519 -23.05 18.23 22.17
C ALA A 519 -23.04 18.37 23.71
N LYS A 520 -22.85 17.27 24.45
CA LYS A 520 -22.67 17.31 25.92
C LYS A 520 -21.43 18.10 26.31
N TRP A 521 -20.29 17.82 25.67
CA TRP A 521 -19.05 18.54 25.93
C TRP A 521 -19.18 20.02 25.62
N LEU A 522 -19.79 20.39 24.49
CA LEU A 522 -19.98 21.78 24.10
C LEU A 522 -20.96 22.52 25.03
N THR A 523 -21.98 21.84 25.54
CA THR A 523 -22.89 22.39 26.55
C THR A 523 -22.15 22.70 27.85
N GLN A 524 -21.31 21.79 28.34
CA GLN A 524 -20.47 22.02 29.54
C GLN A 524 -19.41 23.10 29.29
N PHE A 525 -18.76 23.08 28.12
CA PHE A 525 -17.75 24.06 27.75
C PHE A 525 -18.33 25.49 27.70
N ALA A 526 -19.57 25.63 27.23
CA ALA A 526 -20.27 26.91 27.16
C ALA A 526 -20.50 27.56 28.54
N THR A 527 -20.58 26.77 29.63
CA THR A 527 -20.71 27.32 31.00
C THR A 527 -19.38 27.80 31.59
N GLY A 528 -18.26 27.55 30.90
CA GLY A 528 -16.91 27.86 31.38
C GLY A 528 -16.30 26.78 32.27
N GLU A 529 -16.99 25.65 32.46
CA GLU A 529 -16.47 24.49 33.17
C GLU A 529 -15.31 23.83 32.41
N GLU A 530 -14.45 23.15 33.16
CA GLU A 530 -13.40 22.31 32.58
C GLU A 530 -14.01 20.97 32.16
N VAL A 531 -13.92 20.65 30.87
CA VAL A 531 -14.56 19.47 30.27
C VAL A 531 -13.54 18.35 30.08
N SER A 532 -13.84 17.16 30.59
CA SER A 532 -13.04 15.96 30.32
C SER A 532 -13.36 15.40 28.93
N LEU A 533 -12.35 15.28 28.08
CA LEU A 533 -12.47 14.68 26.74
C LEU A 533 -12.19 13.17 26.72
N LEU A 534 -12.01 12.57 27.90
CA LEU A 534 -11.76 11.14 28.03
C LEU A 534 -13.07 10.35 27.96
N PRO A 535 -13.18 9.36 27.06
CA PRO A 535 -14.38 8.53 26.93
C PRO A 535 -14.61 7.64 28.16
N GLU A 536 -15.83 7.59 28.70
CA GLU A 536 -16.15 6.78 29.89
C GLU A 536 -16.27 5.27 29.61
N LYS A 537 -16.86 4.88 28.46
CA LYS A 537 -17.15 3.47 28.13
C LYS A 537 -16.85 3.12 26.68
N ASP A 538 -17.36 3.89 25.74
CA ASP A 538 -17.12 3.79 24.30
C ASP A 538 -16.37 5.02 23.79
N LEU A 539 -15.83 4.97 22.59
CA LEU A 539 -15.08 6.08 21.99
C LEU A 539 -15.98 7.22 21.47
N ALA A 540 -17.19 7.37 22.03
CA ALA A 540 -18.09 8.44 21.64
C ALA A 540 -17.42 9.80 21.81
N GLY A 541 -17.58 10.65 20.79
CA GLY A 541 -16.97 11.98 20.68
C GLY A 541 -15.62 11.97 19.95
N TRP A 542 -15.11 10.79 19.62
CA TRP A 542 -13.87 10.60 18.86
C TRP A 542 -14.14 9.84 17.56
N LEU A 543 -13.54 10.30 16.45
CA LEU A 543 -13.50 9.60 15.18
C LEU A 543 -12.10 9.02 14.97
N ILE A 544 -12.04 7.69 14.84
CA ILE A 544 -10.80 6.98 14.54
C ILE A 544 -10.48 7.19 13.06
N LEU A 545 -9.34 7.81 12.78
CA LEU A 545 -8.83 7.93 11.41
C LEU A 545 -7.91 6.77 11.05
N SER A 546 -7.07 6.32 12.00
CA SER A 546 -6.15 5.22 11.81
C SER A 546 -5.70 4.58 13.12
N GLY A 547 -5.19 3.34 13.02
CA GLY A 547 -4.83 2.50 14.17
C GLY A 547 -6.02 2.04 15.01
N LYS A 548 -5.72 1.26 16.06
CA LYS A 548 -6.74 0.75 16.99
C LYS A 548 -6.77 1.62 18.23
N TRP A 549 -7.93 2.18 18.55
CA TRP A 549 -8.14 2.96 19.76
C TRP A 549 -9.08 2.25 20.72
N ILE A 550 -8.84 2.41 22.02
CA ILE A 550 -9.71 1.92 23.09
C ILE A 550 -9.77 2.93 24.24
N SER A 551 -10.91 3.00 24.91
CA SER A 551 -10.99 3.58 26.25
C SER A 551 -10.59 2.53 27.28
N ARG A 552 -9.75 2.90 28.25
CA ARG A 552 -9.41 2.05 29.40
C ARG A 552 -10.28 2.41 30.61
N PRO A 553 -10.58 1.45 31.51
CA PRO A 553 -11.35 1.70 32.75
C PRO A 553 -10.79 2.82 33.65
N THR A 554 -9.50 3.15 33.50
CA THR A 554 -8.85 4.26 34.19
C THR A 554 -9.12 5.63 33.56
N GLY A 555 -10.05 5.73 32.60
CA GLY A 555 -10.33 6.96 31.85
C GLY A 555 -9.21 7.38 30.91
N ALA A 556 -8.43 6.44 30.35
CA ALA A 556 -7.33 6.77 29.44
C ALA A 556 -7.67 6.37 28.01
N LEU A 557 -7.34 7.24 27.05
CA LEU A 557 -7.50 6.97 25.62
C LEU A 557 -6.21 6.33 25.10
N ARG A 558 -6.26 5.05 24.71
CA ARG A 558 -5.09 4.30 24.26
C ARG A 558 -5.19 3.92 22.79
N GLY A 559 -4.17 4.29 22.03
CA GLY A 559 -3.97 3.91 20.63
C GLY A 559 -2.87 2.85 20.47
N GLU A 560 -3.03 1.96 19.51
CA GLU A 560 -2.08 0.92 19.12
C GLU A 560 -2.05 0.76 17.59
N SER A 561 -0.87 0.88 17.00
CA SER A 561 -0.65 0.63 15.57
C SER A 561 -0.54 -0.86 15.28
N GLY A 562 -1.11 -1.30 14.15
CA GLY A 562 -1.07 -2.69 13.70
C GLY A 562 0.15 -2.98 12.82
N GLU A 563 0.52 -4.26 12.69
CA GLU A 563 1.69 -4.75 11.91
C GLU A 563 1.62 -4.47 10.40
N SER A 564 0.49 -3.97 9.89
CA SER A 564 0.27 -3.66 8.47
C SER A 564 -0.17 -2.23 8.22
N ASN A 565 -0.35 -1.40 9.27
CA ASN A 565 -1.01 -0.12 9.12
C ASN A 565 -0.01 0.99 8.78
N ARG A 566 0.19 1.26 7.48
CA ARG A 566 1.02 2.38 7.01
C ARG A 566 0.35 3.75 7.19
N ASN A 567 -0.90 3.79 7.66
CA ASN A 567 -1.71 5.01 7.74
C ASN A 567 -1.61 5.74 9.10
N GLY A 568 -0.67 5.34 9.96
CA GLY A 568 -0.44 5.98 11.26
C GLY A 568 -1.42 5.53 12.36
N LEU A 569 -1.35 6.24 13.48
CA LEU A 569 -2.22 6.06 14.64
C LEU A 569 -2.85 7.41 14.99
N MET A 570 -4.08 7.66 14.54
CA MET A 570 -4.73 8.96 14.66
C MET A 570 -6.21 8.88 15.04
N THR A 571 -6.65 9.78 15.91
CA THR A 571 -8.07 9.98 16.24
C THR A 571 -8.38 11.47 16.38
N THR A 572 -9.59 11.87 16.03
CA THR A 572 -10.04 13.28 15.99
C THR A 572 -11.24 13.52 16.90
N CYS A 573 -11.19 14.59 17.69
CA CYS A 573 -12.30 15.04 18.50
C CYS A 573 -13.39 15.62 17.59
N GLN A 574 -14.63 15.21 17.82
CA GLN A 574 -15.80 15.66 17.04
C GLN A 574 -16.42 16.96 17.55
N ALA A 575 -15.94 17.51 18.67
CA ALA A 575 -16.39 18.80 19.20
C ALA A 575 -15.52 19.96 18.69
N ASP A 576 -16.18 21.02 18.20
CA ASP A 576 -15.53 22.28 17.83
C ASP A 576 -15.64 23.29 18.99
N PHE A 577 -14.51 23.53 19.66
CA PHE A 577 -14.43 24.44 20.81
C PHE A 577 -14.25 25.92 20.41
N GLY A 578 -14.30 26.22 19.10
CA GLY A 578 -14.16 27.56 18.56
C GLY A 578 -12.76 28.15 18.77
N GLN A 579 -12.70 29.47 18.94
CA GLN A 579 -11.45 30.23 18.78
C GLN A 579 -10.66 30.46 20.07
N ARG A 580 -11.15 30.02 21.23
CA ARG A 580 -10.62 30.42 22.55
C ARG A 580 -10.68 29.30 23.56
N TRP A 581 -9.62 28.51 23.68
CA TRP A 581 -9.56 27.38 24.59
C TRP A 581 -8.15 27.05 25.08
N VAL A 582 -8.09 26.31 26.18
CA VAL A 582 -6.89 25.64 26.68
C VAL A 582 -7.16 24.14 26.73
N LEU A 583 -6.31 23.36 26.06
CA LEU A 583 -6.30 21.90 26.11
C LEU A 583 -5.15 21.47 27.02
N THR A 584 -5.45 20.69 28.04
CA THR A 584 -4.45 20.08 28.93
C THR A 584 -4.53 18.56 28.86
N GLY A 585 -3.41 17.90 29.09
CA GLY A 585 -3.38 16.44 29.14
C GLY A 585 -2.00 15.87 29.44
N GLU A 586 -1.93 14.55 29.43
CA GLU A 586 -0.71 13.80 29.61
C GLU A 586 -0.54 12.79 28.49
N ILE A 587 0.68 12.70 27.94
CA ILE A 587 1.04 11.71 26.93
C ILE A 587 1.97 10.69 27.58
N ALA A 588 1.57 9.42 27.55
CA ALA A 588 2.36 8.29 28.00
C ALA A 588 2.58 7.34 26.83
N ARG A 589 3.84 6.97 26.58
CA ARG A 589 4.19 5.99 25.54
C ARG A 589 4.25 4.59 26.14
N GLY A 590 3.69 3.60 25.44
CA GLY A 590 3.82 2.18 25.79
C GLY A 590 5.11 1.54 25.25
N GLY A 591 5.44 0.35 25.75
CA GLY A 591 6.58 -0.43 25.24
C GLY A 591 6.24 -1.09 23.90
N GLY A 592 6.95 -0.71 22.85
CA GLY A 592 6.90 -1.32 21.51
C GLY A 592 8.32 -1.48 20.96
N ARG A 593 8.53 -2.42 20.03
CA ARG A 593 9.87 -2.81 19.53
C ARG A 593 10.58 -1.72 18.73
N ALA A 594 9.84 -0.77 18.17
CA ALA A 594 10.39 0.32 17.38
C ALA A 594 10.39 1.64 18.16
N SER A 595 11.59 2.10 18.50
CA SER A 595 11.83 3.30 19.31
C SER A 595 11.49 4.62 18.62
N HIS A 596 11.25 4.68 17.31
CA HIS A 596 11.30 5.96 16.56
C HIS A 596 9.96 6.69 16.29
N GLY A 597 8.80 6.19 16.73
CA GLY A 597 7.52 6.90 16.52
C GLY A 597 7.39 8.22 17.29
N THR A 598 6.75 9.22 16.68
CA THR A 598 6.36 10.49 17.33
C THR A 598 5.07 10.35 18.14
N ALA A 599 4.78 11.30 19.02
CA ALA A 599 3.48 11.47 19.67
C ALA A 599 3.12 12.95 19.69
N GLY A 600 1.86 13.30 19.45
CA GLY A 600 1.50 14.71 19.31
C GLY A 600 0.03 15.04 19.39
N VAL A 601 -0.23 16.34 19.27
CA VAL A 601 -1.55 16.94 19.10
C VAL A 601 -1.53 17.73 17.80
N TYR A 602 -2.61 17.67 17.04
CA TYR A 602 -2.73 18.32 15.74
C TYR A 602 -4.03 19.10 15.67
N LEU A 603 -4.03 20.17 14.88
CA LEU A 603 -5.23 20.94 14.56
C LEU A 603 -5.48 20.83 13.07
N TYR A 604 -6.69 20.41 12.72
CA TYR A 604 -7.15 20.24 11.35
C TYR A 604 -8.28 21.20 11.02
N GLU A 605 -8.23 21.79 9.83
CA GLU A 605 -9.36 22.44 9.18
C GLU A 605 -9.82 21.54 8.04
N GLY A 606 -10.90 20.79 8.25
CA GLY A 606 -11.27 19.70 7.33
C GLY A 606 -10.16 18.65 7.25
N ARG A 607 -9.50 18.52 6.09
CA ARG A 607 -8.32 17.66 5.90
C ARG A 607 -6.99 18.41 5.97
N ASP A 608 -7.01 19.75 5.98
CA ASP A 608 -5.78 20.53 6.02
C ASP A 608 -5.21 20.59 7.44
N ARG A 609 -3.95 20.19 7.57
CA ARG A 609 -3.26 20.14 8.86
C ARG A 609 -2.62 21.48 9.16
N LYS A 610 -3.43 22.38 9.74
CA LYS A 610 -3.02 23.75 10.09
C LYS A 610 -1.90 23.81 11.12
N TYR A 611 -1.89 22.89 12.08
CA TYR A 611 -0.85 22.85 13.10
C TYR A 611 -0.57 21.46 13.60
N SER A 612 0.69 21.23 13.95
CA SER A 612 1.16 20.02 14.58
C SER A 612 2.05 20.40 15.76
N PHE A 613 1.93 19.67 16.86
CA PHE A 613 2.93 19.64 17.92
C PHE A 613 3.29 18.18 18.18
N VAL A 614 4.54 17.81 17.94
CA VAL A 614 5.01 16.43 18.02
C VAL A 614 6.29 16.33 18.82
N TYR A 615 6.46 15.24 19.54
CA TYR A 615 7.73 14.90 20.16
C TYR A 615 8.09 13.44 19.98
N ASN A 616 9.39 13.16 19.95
CA ASN A 616 9.96 11.84 19.86
C ASN A 616 10.73 11.53 21.15
N HIS A 617 10.18 10.61 21.96
CA HIS A 617 10.80 10.24 23.22
C HIS A 617 12.17 9.57 23.05
N ALA A 618 12.34 8.68 22.08
CA ALA A 618 13.58 7.92 21.94
C ALA A 618 14.70 8.74 21.30
N SER A 619 14.36 9.51 20.27
CA SER A 619 15.31 10.38 19.59
C SER A 619 15.48 11.74 20.27
N GLN A 620 14.75 11.99 21.37
CA GLN A 620 14.87 13.16 22.23
C GLN A 620 14.77 14.50 21.48
N TRP A 621 13.75 14.64 20.63
CA TRP A 621 13.45 15.88 19.91
C TRP A 621 11.96 16.19 19.95
N MET A 622 11.62 17.46 19.68
CA MET A 622 10.26 17.93 19.46
C MET A 622 10.23 18.85 18.23
N SER A 623 9.09 18.89 17.55
CA SER A 623 8.84 19.84 16.47
C SER A 623 7.40 20.37 16.50
N TYR A 624 7.17 21.50 15.85
CA TYR A 624 5.87 22.17 15.81
C TYR A 624 5.66 22.99 14.52
N GLY A 625 4.40 23.32 14.23
CA GLY A 625 3.98 24.15 13.10
C GLY A 625 3.21 23.39 12.03
N ALA A 626 2.98 24.05 10.90
CA ALA A 626 2.39 23.44 9.71
C ALA A 626 3.30 22.34 9.12
N ILE A 627 2.78 21.53 8.18
CA ILE A 627 3.49 20.38 7.61
C ILE A 627 4.92 20.70 7.13
N GLY A 628 5.07 21.82 6.42
CA GLY A 628 6.35 22.25 5.83
C GLY A 628 7.34 22.83 6.84
N GLU A 629 6.89 23.15 8.06
CA GLU A 629 7.72 23.79 9.08
C GLU A 629 8.28 22.81 10.11
N LEU A 630 7.84 21.55 10.07
CA LEU A 630 8.25 20.55 11.07
C LEU A 630 9.76 20.28 11.04
N SER A 631 10.39 20.23 9.87
CA SER A 631 11.84 20.06 9.81
C SER A 631 12.60 21.29 10.31
N THR A 632 12.07 22.50 10.07
CA THR A 632 12.73 23.75 10.46
C THR A 632 12.60 24.06 11.94
N ASN A 633 11.51 23.62 12.56
CA ASN A 633 11.21 23.87 13.97
C ASN A 633 11.64 22.72 14.91
N GLU A 634 12.32 21.71 14.36
CA GLU A 634 12.85 20.60 15.14
C GLU A 634 13.92 21.08 16.11
N ARG A 635 13.84 20.62 17.36
CA ARG A 635 14.84 20.90 18.39
C ARG A 635 14.92 19.78 19.41
N ARG A 636 16.09 19.67 20.05
CA ARG A 636 16.31 18.70 21.13
C ARG A 636 15.35 18.95 22.29
N PHE A 637 14.71 17.90 22.76
CA PHE A 637 13.82 17.93 23.91
C PHE A 637 13.87 16.60 24.68
N VAL A 638 14.16 16.69 25.98
CA VAL A 638 14.21 15.54 26.89
C VAL A 638 13.17 15.77 27.98
N PRO A 639 12.11 14.94 28.07
CA PRO A 639 11.12 15.05 29.13
C PRO A 639 11.69 14.57 30.47
N LYS A 640 11.21 15.13 31.59
CA LYS A 640 11.59 14.70 32.95
C LYS A 640 11.02 13.33 33.35
N SER A 641 9.97 12.87 32.66
CA SER A 641 9.24 11.63 32.97
C SER A 641 8.77 10.95 31.68
N ILE A 642 8.44 9.65 31.77
CA ILE A 642 7.84 8.87 30.68
C ILE A 642 6.39 9.32 30.41
N VAL A 643 5.71 9.84 31.44
CA VAL A 643 4.40 10.50 31.31
C VAL A 643 4.66 11.99 31.21
N VAL A 644 4.30 12.59 30.08
CA VAL A 644 4.64 13.97 29.79
C VAL A 644 3.37 14.84 29.78
N PRO A 645 3.22 15.75 30.75
CA PRO A 645 2.10 16.69 30.74
C PRO A 645 2.30 17.74 29.65
N PHE A 646 1.20 18.17 29.05
CA PHE A 646 1.17 19.25 28.07
C PHE A 646 -0.01 20.19 28.30
N GLU A 647 0.15 21.41 27.82
CA GLU A 647 -0.89 22.42 27.72
C GLU A 647 -0.76 23.11 26.36
N ILE A 648 -1.87 23.27 25.66
CA ILE A 648 -1.97 24.03 24.42
C ILE A 648 -3.02 25.11 24.61
N ARG A 649 -2.62 26.36 24.51
CA ARG A 649 -3.52 27.51 24.49
C ARG A 649 -3.73 27.94 23.06
N PHE A 650 -4.99 28.02 22.65
CA PHE A 650 -5.40 28.55 21.36
C PHE A 650 -6.29 29.78 21.54
N GLU A 651 -5.90 30.88 20.90
CA GLU A 651 -6.61 32.15 20.95
C GLU A 651 -6.53 32.85 19.59
N GLN A 652 -7.65 32.89 18.86
CA GLN A 652 -7.80 33.66 17.60
C GLN A 652 -6.66 33.42 16.59
N GLY A 653 -6.31 32.16 16.35
CA GLY A 653 -5.23 31.80 15.41
C GLY A 653 -3.82 31.83 16.01
N GLU A 654 -3.67 32.21 17.29
CA GLU A 654 -2.41 32.15 18.03
C GLU A 654 -2.34 30.89 18.92
N ILE A 655 -1.20 30.19 18.87
CA ILE A 655 -0.93 28.97 19.62
C ILE A 655 0.26 29.16 20.54
N ASN A 656 0.08 28.76 21.79
CA ASN A 656 1.16 28.62 22.77
C ASN A 656 1.15 27.19 23.30
N VAL A 657 2.34 26.58 23.46
CA VAL A 657 2.47 25.20 23.91
C VAL A 657 3.45 25.10 25.06
N TRP A 658 2.98 24.46 26.14
CA TRP A 658 3.79 24.02 27.24
C TRP A 658 3.86 22.50 27.25
N MET A 659 5.05 21.98 27.55
CA MET A 659 5.24 20.56 27.72
C MET A 659 6.27 20.32 28.81
N ASP A 660 5.98 19.37 29.70
CA ASP A 660 6.80 19.10 30.87
C ASP A 660 7.07 20.39 31.69
N TYR A 661 6.02 21.21 31.82
CA TYR A 661 5.99 22.49 32.53
C TYR A 661 6.94 23.57 31.97
N ARG A 662 7.34 23.45 30.71
CA ARG A 662 8.19 24.43 30.01
C ARG A 662 7.43 25.04 28.85
N GLU A 663 7.43 26.36 28.72
CA GLU A 663 6.94 27.05 27.53
C GLU A 663 7.87 26.73 26.36
N LEU A 664 7.38 25.98 25.38
CA LEU A 664 8.15 25.56 24.23
C LEU A 664 7.80 26.41 23.01
N VAL A 665 6.51 26.65 22.78
CA VAL A 665 6.03 27.44 21.64
C VAL A 665 5.33 28.67 22.18
N LYS A 666 5.73 29.84 21.67
CA LYS A 666 5.22 31.13 22.10
C LYS A 666 4.70 31.89 20.89
N LYS A 667 3.43 32.27 20.94
CA LYS A 667 2.74 33.09 19.95
C LYS A 667 2.89 32.61 18.50
N TYR A 668 2.77 31.31 18.28
CA TYR A 668 2.77 30.76 16.92
C TYR A 668 1.48 31.17 16.21
N LYS A 669 1.58 31.76 15.02
CA LYS A 669 0.42 32.19 14.25
C LYS A 669 0.11 31.17 13.17
N LEU A 670 -1.14 30.74 13.09
CA LEU A 670 -1.64 29.91 12.00
C LEU A 670 -1.60 30.71 10.68
N THR A 671 -1.03 30.12 9.64
CA THR A 671 -1.08 30.65 8.27
C THR A 671 -2.47 30.39 7.67
N ASP A 672 -3.01 31.37 6.94
CA ASP A 672 -4.33 31.29 6.28
C ASP A 672 -5.47 30.84 7.21
N TYR A 673 -5.43 31.33 8.46
CA TYR A 673 -6.46 31.02 9.46
C TYR A 673 -7.78 31.72 9.13
N ASP A 674 -8.84 30.94 8.91
CA ASP A 674 -10.22 31.41 8.88
C ASP A 674 -10.87 31.24 10.27
N PRO A 675 -11.23 32.35 10.96
CA PRO A 675 -11.93 32.28 12.24
C PRO A 675 -13.33 31.63 12.16
N GLN A 676 -13.93 31.53 10.97
CA GLN A 676 -15.23 30.88 10.76
C GLN A 676 -15.11 29.38 10.49
N ALA A 677 -13.90 28.89 10.21
CA ALA A 677 -13.67 27.49 9.95
C ALA A 677 -13.52 26.70 11.26
N ALA A 678 -14.10 25.49 11.28
CA ALA A 678 -13.98 24.58 12.41
C ALA A 678 -12.56 24.02 12.50
N LEU A 679 -11.96 24.07 13.69
CA LEU A 679 -10.65 23.49 13.97
C LEU A 679 -10.77 22.26 14.86
N SER A 680 -10.59 21.08 14.28
CA SER A 680 -10.67 19.81 15.01
C SER A 680 -9.35 19.49 15.71
N ILE A 681 -9.44 19.10 16.99
CA ILE A 681 -8.31 18.60 17.77
C ILE A 681 -8.09 17.12 17.43
N ALA A 682 -6.88 16.75 17.02
CA ALA A 682 -6.50 15.36 16.77
C ALA A 682 -5.35 14.91 17.67
N LEU A 683 -5.32 13.62 17.99
CA LEU A 683 -4.32 12.98 18.84
C LEU A 683 -3.68 11.81 18.11
N GLY A 684 -2.36 11.67 18.25
CA GLY A 684 -1.65 10.47 17.83
C GLY A 684 -0.33 10.75 17.10
N THR A 685 -0.07 10.00 16.04
CA THR A 685 1.14 10.10 15.21
C THR A 685 0.87 9.82 13.74
N VAL A 686 1.54 10.58 12.87
CA VAL A 686 1.49 10.41 11.40
C VAL A 686 2.66 9.57 10.88
N ILE A 687 3.76 9.50 11.63
CA ILE A 687 4.95 8.71 11.28
C ILE A 687 5.12 7.64 12.36
N GLU A 688 5.03 6.37 11.96
CA GLU A 688 5.15 5.27 12.92
C GLU A 688 5.82 4.03 12.36
N HIS A 689 6.11 3.14 13.29
CA HIS A 689 6.55 1.77 13.08
C HIS A 689 5.60 0.84 13.85
N ASP A 690 5.47 -0.38 13.37
CA ASP A 690 4.60 -1.42 13.92
C ASP A 690 4.73 -1.56 15.45
N GLY A 691 3.58 -1.64 16.13
CA GLY A 691 3.50 -1.80 17.58
C GLY A 691 3.75 -0.52 18.39
N THR A 692 3.67 0.65 17.75
CA THR A 692 3.60 1.95 18.46
C THR A 692 2.33 2.01 19.32
N VAL A 693 2.50 2.30 20.62
CA VAL A 693 1.42 2.44 21.60
C VAL A 693 1.47 3.83 22.22
N LEU A 694 0.37 4.57 22.09
CA LEU A 694 0.18 5.89 22.71
C LEU A 694 -0.96 5.86 23.71
N THR A 695 -0.83 6.59 24.81
CA THR A 695 -1.88 6.71 25.83
C THR A 695 -2.00 8.16 26.26
N TYR A 696 -3.20 8.72 26.09
CA TYR A 696 -3.56 10.05 26.56
C TYR A 696 -4.36 9.94 27.86
N ARG A 697 -4.00 10.75 28.86
CA ARG A 697 -4.63 10.78 30.18
C ARG A 697 -4.92 12.22 30.58
N ASN A 698 -5.81 12.40 31.56
CA ASN A 698 -6.17 13.70 32.11
C ASN A 698 -6.46 14.74 31.03
N LEU A 699 -7.06 14.30 29.92
CA LEU A 699 -7.27 15.13 28.74
C LEU A 699 -8.51 16.00 28.95
N LYS A 700 -8.30 17.31 29.03
CA LYS A 700 -9.36 18.26 29.36
C LYS A 700 -9.27 19.51 28.51
N VAL A 701 -10.41 20.15 28.29
CA VAL A 701 -10.50 21.43 27.58
C VAL A 701 -11.29 22.44 28.41
N LYS A 702 -10.85 23.70 28.39
CA LYS A 702 -11.49 24.79 29.11
C LYS A 702 -11.55 26.05 28.24
N ARG A 703 -12.64 26.79 28.33
CA ARG A 703 -12.82 28.07 27.63
C ARG A 703 -11.92 29.14 28.24
N LEU A 704 -11.25 29.92 27.39
CA LEU A 704 -10.52 31.11 27.85
C LEU A 704 -11.51 32.25 28.17
N PRO A 705 -11.33 32.99 29.27
CA PRO A 705 -12.11 34.21 29.54
C PRO A 705 -11.91 35.23 28.41
N GLU A 706 -12.88 36.13 28.22
CA GLU A 706 -12.77 37.21 27.23
C GLU A 706 -11.73 38.30 27.59
N ASN A 707 -11.16 38.28 28.80
CA ASN A 707 -10.34 39.35 29.38
C ASN A 707 -8.95 38.91 29.90
N ASP A 708 -8.39 37.78 29.45
CA ASP A 708 -7.06 37.29 29.88
C ASP A 708 -5.93 37.60 28.91
#